data_AF-A0A535TVY4-F1
#
_entry.id   AF-A0A535TVY4-F1
#
_cell.length_a   1.000
_cell.length_b   1.000
_cell.length_c   1.000
_cell.angle_alpha   90.00
_cell.angle_beta   90.00
_cell.angle_gamma   90.00
#
_symmetry.space_group_name_H-M   'P 1'
#
loop_
_entity.id
_entity.type
_entity.pdbx_description
1 polymer ?
#
loop_
_entity_poly.entity_id
_entity_poly.type
_entity_poly.pdbx_seq_one_letter_code
_entity_poly.pdbx_strand_id
1 'polypeptide(L)'
;MAAPAVDGDPMEATLAPRTHAMSNAGLRRRRRVTLTSPPSRDRRANARTTPSEEGHRLLLCIECQGRVKSNHFPLRADPAYDRDAVRFGGKAYVSFLIASLLATVFPAPAAAAASGTITTVAGGAGQGPATQVAQNPGGLAIHGGALLVADAQYGVVRSIDSSSRYESLFAGTCPGYSGDGGPATAAGLSATRVANAADGTVYIVDAINMVVRKVDTNGTISTFAGKAGTTGGFSGDGGPATAAMLNFPSGVAVDSAGNVYIADRANLRVRMVNRAGIITTVAGNGSYYGPTQDGLPATEVSLGWPQAVAIDKNDDLLISDENRIRRVHAGIISTVSGSGATRVAGMTVDAAGNIYYADEYGSQVKKAGAGTVIAGTGQAGYSGDGGPAVAAQLLSPEDVAVDSGGNLYIADEGNYRVRVVSAGTISTYAGTGRSTTGDGGPASQATVAVPSKVAFDSKGNYYFAELAHNQVRKVDTSGIITTVAGKGTGGFSGDGGPATQAELWEPRNVAVDPSDNLLIADSRNGRIRRVDHNGIITTIAGGGSTWADNVPASQTALAYPWGLAFDHLGRLYIAEPYNAAVVRRIDADGIIHVVAGGNTSNDPGDGSLATNAYIGRIEGIALDADDNLYIADTANHHTIRRVDHASGIITTVAGQTFKPGYGGDGGSATQAFLQDPADVAVAPNGDLFIADGNNHRVRKVSGGIITTFAGNGSAGCMGDGGPANAAQLSYPTGVEFDATGNLYISHDTRIREVFGATPRAHPTTYYLPALMNRAFGGFSTTIYVENTSGQALAAGAVSLAYYDNGGASVGAGDSSPPLADGAVWVISQRNGHSFADGSAGSGVLKASDRVTAFVNQEIPVGDGSAYNGVPGFALGDTVYAPTILNNAYGGFTTGVGAMNAGEVTSTVAVNYRDQNGSRYGSDSGRPLPPDAFQPTYQGFSHLMPGFAGNAILTSDPGTPIAAIVNELNSSGQFLTYAASIEIEKKLYAPIILNHAYGGYSTGIGLQSLDGYAPTATITYTGFVGDSSTQQTFSQSVPFPAGGSTGVYNGAATNNPLPPGFHGSATITSDQPVLAIVNEVRDGADYGTSYNTVAGGAIAVRLPLVENAYNGFSTGIGIENVGTGSATVTIVYRDPNSGATIGNGPTLNLAPGQFAGVYQGPGGDGGVPPGSRASASLSITNPWDGGKLAVIVNQQSSTSFMSYSGQ
;
A
#
# COMPACT_ATOMS: atom_id res chain seq x y z
N MET A 1 22.19 2.08 54.04
CA MET A 1 22.97 2.83 55.05
C MET A 1 22.95 4.30 54.67
N ALA A 2 22.73 5.15 55.67
CA ALA A 2 22.93 6.60 55.68
C ALA A 2 22.07 7.48 54.73
N ALA A 3 21.10 8.14 55.37
CA ALA A 3 20.56 9.48 55.10
C ALA A 3 21.68 10.54 54.91
N PRO A 4 21.41 11.86 54.69
CA PRO A 4 20.17 12.62 54.90
C PRO A 4 19.90 13.58 53.72
N ALA A 5 19.04 14.60 53.68
CA ALA A 5 18.33 15.52 54.58
C ALA A 5 17.50 16.42 53.62
N VAL A 6 16.41 17.14 53.89
CA VAL A 6 15.66 17.51 55.09
C VAL A 6 14.37 18.19 54.58
N ASP A 7 13.25 17.85 55.24
CA ASP A 7 12.02 18.58 55.60
C ASP A 7 11.62 19.90 54.94
N GLY A 8 10.30 20.11 54.84
CA GLY A 8 9.71 21.45 54.86
C GLY A 8 8.26 21.64 54.44
N ASP A 9 7.32 20.88 55.01
CA ASP A 9 5.89 21.25 55.20
C ASP A 9 5.76 22.60 55.99
N PRO A 10 4.56 23.16 56.35
CA PRO A 10 3.23 23.28 55.70
C PRO A 10 2.52 24.65 56.03
N MET A 11 1.20 24.75 55.72
CA MET A 11 0.14 25.56 56.39
C MET A 11 0.05 27.10 56.31
N GLU A 12 -1.18 27.59 56.02
CA GLU A 12 -2.10 28.35 56.92
C GLU A 12 -3.31 28.83 56.06
N ALA A 13 -4.60 28.55 56.31
CA ALA A 13 -5.49 28.68 57.47
C ALA A 13 -5.87 30.13 57.87
N THR A 14 -7.02 30.56 57.34
CA THR A 14 -8.10 31.37 57.99
C THR A 14 -7.83 32.79 58.52
N LEU A 15 -8.67 33.75 58.10
CA LEU A 15 -9.65 34.50 58.93
C LEU A 15 -10.36 35.62 58.15
N ALA A 16 -11.70 35.69 58.27
CA ALA A 16 -12.55 36.84 57.88
C ALA A 16 -12.49 37.93 58.99
N PRO A 17 -13.00 39.20 58.83
CA PRO A 17 -14.45 39.48 58.73
C PRO A 17 -14.92 40.86 58.12
N ARG A 18 -16.27 41.06 58.12
CA ARG A 18 -17.09 42.33 58.16
C ARG A 18 -17.39 43.12 56.85
N THR A 19 -18.60 43.02 56.26
CA THR A 19 -19.92 43.73 56.46
C THR A 19 -20.10 45.08 55.71
N HIS A 20 -21.02 45.16 54.73
CA HIS A 20 -22.33 45.88 54.82
C HIS A 20 -23.13 45.98 53.49
N ALA A 21 -24.47 45.92 53.65
CA ALA A 21 -25.55 46.64 52.94
C ALA A 21 -26.43 45.95 51.85
N MET A 22 -27.59 45.47 52.33
CA MET A 22 -28.98 45.77 51.91
C MET A 22 -29.51 45.59 50.46
N SER A 23 -30.45 44.64 50.34
CA SER A 23 -31.87 44.74 49.86
C SER A 23 -32.19 45.49 48.54
N ASN A 24 -33.07 45.04 47.64
CA ASN A 24 -34.47 44.62 47.87
C ASN A 24 -35.10 44.10 46.57
N ALA A 25 -36.10 43.22 46.70
CA ALA A 25 -37.02 42.80 45.64
C ALA A 25 -38.45 43.31 45.91
N GLY A 26 -39.26 43.44 44.85
CA GLY A 26 -40.74 43.60 44.90
C GLY A 26 -41.22 44.97 44.40
N LEU A 27 -42.31 45.13 43.64
CA LEU A 27 -43.62 44.43 43.69
C LEU A 27 -44.57 44.93 42.55
N ARG A 28 -45.50 44.04 42.12
CA ARG A 28 -46.93 44.26 41.72
C ARG A 28 -47.22 45.04 40.40
N ARG A 29 -48.33 44.87 39.65
CA ARG A 29 -49.55 44.03 39.64
C ARG A 29 -50.31 44.27 38.30
N ARG A 30 -51.00 43.22 37.81
CA ARG A 30 -52.35 43.17 37.16
C ARG A 30 -52.69 43.91 35.83
N ARG A 31 -53.31 43.09 34.95
CA ARG A 31 -54.59 43.27 34.19
C ARG A 31 -54.57 43.80 32.73
N ARG A 32 -55.11 42.93 31.84
CA ARG A 32 -56.35 43.09 31.03
C ARG A 32 -56.23 43.46 29.52
N VAL A 33 -56.55 42.46 28.67
CA VAL A 33 -57.58 42.43 27.59
C VAL A 33 -57.52 43.51 26.48
N THR A 34 -57.06 43.07 25.30
CA THR A 34 -57.82 42.98 24.02
C THR A 34 -57.82 44.14 22.99
N LEU A 35 -57.67 43.69 21.71
CA LEU A 35 -58.10 44.24 20.40
C LEU A 35 -57.40 45.50 19.84
N THR A 36 -56.75 45.37 18.69
CA THR A 36 -57.36 45.69 17.37
C THR A 36 -56.38 45.40 16.21
N SER A 37 -56.95 44.79 15.17
CA SER A 37 -56.43 44.50 13.81
C SER A 37 -56.69 45.71 12.86
N PRO A 38 -56.61 45.63 11.50
CA PRO A 38 -55.76 44.94 10.50
C PRO A 38 -55.15 46.00 9.50
N PRO A 39 -54.78 45.79 8.19
CA PRO A 39 -55.55 45.18 7.07
C PRO A 39 -54.78 44.32 6.00
N SER A 40 -55.41 43.18 5.65
CA SER A 40 -55.73 42.61 4.30
C SER A 40 -54.83 42.80 3.05
N ARG A 41 -54.62 41.72 2.27
CA ARG A 41 -55.51 41.28 1.14
C ARG A 41 -55.03 39.98 0.42
N ASP A 42 -55.88 38.94 0.48
CA ASP A 42 -56.77 38.45 -0.60
C ASP A 42 -56.14 37.86 -1.91
N ARG A 43 -56.24 36.53 -2.16
CA ARG A 43 -57.31 35.87 -2.98
C ARG A 43 -56.95 34.48 -3.59
N ARG A 44 -57.87 33.52 -3.31
CA ARG A 44 -58.63 32.60 -4.22
C ARG A 44 -57.88 31.57 -5.10
N ALA A 45 -58.45 30.44 -5.53
CA ALA A 45 -59.58 29.57 -5.15
C ALA A 45 -59.72 28.48 -6.24
N ASN A 46 -60.39 27.37 -5.89
CA ASN A 46 -61.26 26.51 -6.72
C ASN A 46 -60.70 25.23 -7.42
N ALA A 47 -60.99 24.08 -6.77
CA ALA A 47 -62.14 23.18 -7.01
C ALA A 47 -62.20 22.18 -8.19
N ARG A 48 -62.41 20.91 -7.78
CA ARG A 48 -63.30 19.83 -8.28
C ARG A 48 -63.06 19.21 -9.67
N THR A 49 -62.94 17.88 -9.71
CA THR A 49 -64.03 16.92 -10.07
C THR A 49 -63.54 15.45 -10.04
N THR A 50 -64.36 14.56 -9.48
CA THR A 50 -64.39 13.09 -9.67
C THR A 50 -65.52 12.76 -10.67
N PRO A 51 -65.61 11.60 -11.38
CA PRO A 51 -66.04 10.33 -10.74
C PRO A 51 -65.58 8.97 -11.38
N SER A 52 -65.63 7.91 -10.55
CA SER A 52 -66.08 6.48 -10.72
C SER A 52 -65.73 5.68 -12.00
N GLU A 53 -65.36 4.38 -11.94
CA GLU A 53 -66.27 3.24 -11.68
C GLU A 53 -65.52 1.89 -11.51
N GLU A 54 -66.01 1.14 -10.51
CA GLU A 54 -66.34 -0.29 -10.40
C GLU A 54 -65.40 -1.47 -10.77
N GLY A 55 -65.38 -2.47 -9.87
CA GLY A 55 -64.89 -3.82 -10.13
C GLY A 55 -64.75 -4.79 -8.95
N HIS A 56 -65.84 -5.06 -8.23
CA HIS A 56 -66.15 -6.32 -7.51
C HIS A 56 -65.47 -6.75 -6.17
N ARG A 57 -66.31 -6.63 -5.12
CA ARG A 57 -66.53 -7.44 -3.90
C ARG A 57 -66.04 -8.91 -3.89
N LEU A 58 -65.54 -9.38 -2.75
CA LEU A 58 -66.24 -10.38 -1.91
C LEU A 58 -65.75 -10.43 -0.45
N LEU A 59 -66.72 -10.64 0.45
CA LEU A 59 -66.70 -10.84 1.90
C LEU A 59 -65.82 -12.00 2.38
N LEU A 60 -65.20 -11.87 3.56
CA LEU A 60 -65.70 -12.52 4.79
C LEU A 60 -65.11 -11.88 6.05
N CYS A 61 -65.92 -11.85 7.10
CA CYS A 61 -65.76 -11.17 8.37
C CYS A 61 -65.94 -12.20 9.50
N ILE A 62 -65.66 -11.79 10.75
CA ILE A 62 -66.29 -12.22 12.02
C ILE A 62 -65.45 -13.07 13.02
N GLU A 63 -65.07 -12.34 14.08
CA GLU A 63 -65.25 -12.54 15.54
C GLU A 63 -64.49 -13.59 16.40
N CYS A 64 -63.90 -13.02 17.44
CA CYS A 64 -63.85 -13.41 18.86
C CYS A 64 -64.74 -14.56 19.34
N GLN A 65 -64.25 -15.35 20.31
CA GLN A 65 -64.93 -15.78 21.56
C GLN A 65 -63.91 -16.55 22.45
N GLY A 66 -63.96 -16.36 23.78
CA GLY A 66 -63.72 -17.49 24.72
C GLY A 66 -62.56 -17.44 25.74
N ARG A 67 -62.77 -16.69 26.84
CA ARG A 67 -62.34 -16.89 28.26
C ARG A 67 -61.76 -18.27 28.68
N VAL A 68 -60.86 -18.29 29.68
CA VAL A 68 -61.09 -18.78 31.08
C VAL A 68 -59.93 -18.39 32.05
N LYS A 69 -60.25 -17.47 32.97
CA LYS A 69 -60.04 -17.41 34.45
C LYS A 69 -58.79 -17.99 35.17
N SER A 70 -58.01 -17.05 35.75
CA SER A 70 -57.78 -16.77 37.18
C SER A 70 -57.30 -17.86 38.16
N ASN A 71 -56.22 -17.60 38.93
CA ASN A 71 -56.33 -17.02 40.28
C ASN A 71 -55.00 -16.79 41.04
N HIS A 72 -54.96 -15.63 41.71
CA HIS A 72 -54.42 -15.34 43.06
C HIS A 72 -52.97 -14.84 43.25
N PHE A 73 -52.89 -13.52 43.43
CA PHE A 73 -51.97 -12.73 44.26
C PHE A 73 -52.30 -12.89 45.77
N PRO A 74 -51.39 -12.56 46.71
CA PRO A 74 -51.34 -11.20 47.27
C PRO A 74 -49.94 -10.65 47.66
N LEU A 75 -49.78 -9.32 47.49
CA LEU A 75 -49.25 -8.27 48.41
C LEU A 75 -47.89 -8.52 49.15
N ARG A 76 -46.93 -7.59 49.31
CA ARG A 76 -46.88 -6.11 49.27
C ARG A 76 -45.40 -5.63 49.38
N ALA A 77 -45.15 -4.37 48.96
CA ALA A 77 -44.11 -3.40 49.42
C ALA A 77 -42.71 -3.32 48.73
N ASP A 78 -42.59 -2.38 47.78
CA ASP A 78 -41.60 -1.26 47.58
C ASP A 78 -40.32 -1.13 48.43
N PRO A 79 -39.30 -0.32 48.01
CA PRO A 79 -38.86 0.04 46.64
C PRO A 79 -37.32 0.03 46.45
N ALA A 80 -36.93 0.19 45.17
CA ALA A 80 -35.71 0.87 44.67
C ALA A 80 -34.54 0.04 44.10
N TYR A 81 -34.35 0.28 42.78
CA TYR A 81 -33.12 0.38 41.98
C TYR A 81 -32.62 -0.83 41.14
N ASP A 82 -33.01 -0.77 39.85
CA ASP A 82 -32.30 -1.10 38.59
C ASP A 82 -30.77 -1.28 38.68
N ARG A 83 -30.05 -2.06 37.86
CA ARG A 83 -30.26 -3.08 36.78
C ARG A 83 -28.82 -3.49 36.38
N ASP A 84 -28.39 -4.74 36.22
CA ASP A 84 -28.83 -5.92 35.44
C ASP A 84 -28.99 -5.72 33.92
N ALA A 85 -27.94 -6.16 33.22
CA ALA A 85 -28.03 -6.91 31.97
C ALA A 85 -28.52 -8.34 32.28
N VAL A 86 -29.24 -9.01 31.37
CA VAL A 86 -29.16 -10.47 31.09
C VAL A 86 -30.25 -10.94 30.11
N ARG A 87 -29.76 -11.56 29.02
CA ARG A 87 -30.16 -12.79 28.29
C ARG A 87 -31.61 -13.04 27.89
N PHE A 88 -31.75 -13.62 26.68
CA PHE A 88 -32.47 -14.87 26.46
C PHE A 88 -31.85 -15.69 25.30
N GLY A 89 -31.69 -17.00 25.51
CA GLY A 89 -31.69 -18.05 24.47
C GLY A 89 -32.94 -18.93 24.68
N GLY A 90 -33.38 -19.84 23.81
CA GLY A 90 -32.96 -20.37 22.51
C GLY A 90 -33.87 -21.56 22.12
N LYS A 91 -33.56 -22.21 20.97
CA LYS A 91 -34.04 -23.50 20.37
C LYS A 91 -35.28 -23.41 19.43
N ALA A 92 -35.18 -23.56 18.08
CA ALA A 92 -34.89 -24.71 17.18
C ALA A 92 -36.13 -25.66 17.00
N TYR A 93 -36.64 -26.12 15.84
CA TYR A 93 -36.14 -26.48 14.48
C TYR A 93 -37.31 -26.53 13.44
N VAL A 94 -36.95 -26.67 12.14
CA VAL A 94 -37.63 -27.34 10.98
C VAL A 94 -37.87 -26.45 9.74
N SER A 95 -37.19 -26.82 8.64
CA SER A 95 -37.20 -26.20 7.30
C SER A 95 -38.32 -26.74 6.39
N PHE A 96 -38.88 -25.90 5.50
CA PHE A 96 -38.94 -26.06 4.02
C PHE A 96 -39.94 -25.08 3.34
N LEU A 97 -39.51 -24.44 2.24
CA LEU A 97 -40.27 -23.70 1.19
C LEU A 97 -41.08 -22.48 1.67
N ILE A 98 -40.84 -21.25 1.23
CA ILE A 98 -41.01 -20.71 -0.14
C ILE A 98 -40.10 -19.47 -0.28
N ALA A 99 -39.12 -19.53 -1.18
CA ALA A 99 -38.42 -18.34 -1.67
C ALA A 99 -39.04 -17.99 -3.03
N SER A 100 -39.95 -17.02 -3.08
CA SER A 100 -40.40 -16.30 -4.29
C SER A 100 -41.53 -15.32 -3.94
N LEU A 101 -41.22 -14.20 -3.27
CA LEU A 101 -41.90 -12.88 -3.39
C LEU A 101 -41.40 -11.97 -2.26
N LEU A 102 -40.40 -11.15 -2.54
CA LEU A 102 -40.07 -9.87 -1.88
C LEU A 102 -38.70 -9.41 -2.40
N ALA A 103 -38.68 -9.02 -3.68
CA ALA A 103 -37.52 -8.40 -4.31
C ALA A 103 -37.99 -7.19 -5.13
N THR A 104 -38.60 -6.22 -4.47
CA THR A 104 -38.75 -4.85 -4.98
C THR A 104 -38.90 -3.91 -3.79
N VAL A 105 -38.14 -2.82 -3.78
CA VAL A 105 -37.98 -1.80 -2.72
C VAL A 105 -36.88 -2.06 -1.68
N PHE A 106 -35.67 -2.41 -2.14
CA PHE A 106 -34.41 -1.89 -1.60
C PHE A 106 -33.44 -1.78 -2.78
N PRO A 107 -32.70 -0.66 -2.96
CA PRO A 107 -31.57 -0.69 -3.88
C PRO A 107 -30.62 -1.78 -3.39
N ALA A 108 -30.12 -2.61 -4.31
CA ALA A 108 -29.04 -3.53 -4.02
C ALA A 108 -27.90 -2.76 -3.31
N PRO A 109 -27.23 -3.34 -2.30
CA PRO A 109 -26.01 -2.71 -1.78
C PRO A 109 -25.09 -2.45 -2.96
N ALA A 110 -24.65 -1.21 -3.11
CA ALA A 110 -23.64 -0.84 -4.09
C ALA A 110 -22.53 -1.90 -4.02
N ALA A 111 -22.24 -2.54 -5.14
CA ALA A 111 -21.14 -3.49 -5.22
C ALA A 111 -19.91 -2.82 -4.59
N ALA A 112 -19.34 -3.46 -3.56
CA ALA A 112 -18.13 -2.98 -2.93
C ALA A 112 -17.11 -2.73 -4.06
N ALA A 113 -16.68 -1.47 -4.21
CA ALA A 113 -15.62 -1.12 -5.14
C ALA A 113 -14.47 -2.11 -4.91
N ALA A 114 -13.92 -2.68 -5.99
CA ALA A 114 -12.86 -3.67 -5.89
C ALA A 114 -11.65 -3.03 -5.18
N SER A 115 -11.55 -3.24 -3.87
CA SER A 115 -10.39 -2.81 -3.10
C SER A 115 -9.22 -3.65 -3.58
N GLY A 116 -8.12 -3.02 -4.01
CA GLY A 116 -6.93 -3.70 -4.51
C GLY A 116 -6.39 -4.76 -3.55
N THR A 117 -5.40 -5.53 -4.00
CA THR A 117 -4.73 -6.50 -3.13
C THR A 117 -3.84 -5.75 -2.13
N ILE A 118 -3.93 -6.10 -0.85
CA ILE A 118 -3.07 -5.51 0.18
C ILE A 118 -1.92 -6.46 0.54
N THR A 119 -0.72 -5.91 0.74
CA THR A 119 0.45 -6.69 1.18
C THR A 119 1.32 -5.90 2.15
N THR A 120 2.03 -6.60 3.05
CA THR A 120 3.03 -5.99 3.93
C THR A 120 4.32 -5.74 3.16
N VAL A 121 4.74 -4.48 3.05
CA VAL A 121 5.99 -4.06 2.39
C VAL A 121 7.08 -3.72 3.39
N ALA A 122 6.73 -3.37 4.64
CA ALA A 122 7.65 -3.32 5.76
C ALA A 122 6.98 -3.73 7.08
N GLY A 123 7.74 -4.32 8.01
CA GLY A 123 7.24 -4.61 9.36
C GLY A 123 6.75 -6.04 9.63
N GLY A 124 7.30 -7.05 8.95
CA GLY A 124 6.97 -8.45 9.24
C GLY A 124 7.58 -8.97 10.56
N ALA A 125 7.28 -10.22 10.90
CA ALA A 125 7.89 -10.91 12.05
C ALA A 125 9.41 -11.15 11.88
N GLY A 126 9.93 -10.91 10.67
CA GLY A 126 11.33 -11.03 10.31
C GLY A 126 11.88 -12.44 10.18
N GLN A 127 12.83 -12.58 9.25
CA GLN A 127 13.54 -13.82 8.91
C GLN A 127 14.97 -13.46 8.51
N GLY A 128 15.88 -14.43 8.52
CA GLY A 128 17.27 -14.18 8.18
C GLY A 128 18.25 -14.91 9.11
N PRO A 129 19.54 -14.52 9.14
CA PRO A 129 20.49 -15.05 10.09
C PRO A 129 19.96 -14.89 11.54
N ALA A 130 19.92 -15.97 12.32
CA ALA A 130 19.21 -16.02 13.61
C ALA A 130 19.69 -14.95 14.62
N THR A 131 20.96 -14.55 14.56
CA THR A 131 21.53 -13.49 15.43
C THR A 131 21.25 -12.07 14.93
N GLN A 132 20.50 -11.91 13.84
CA GLN A 132 20.09 -10.63 13.26
C GLN A 132 18.57 -10.43 13.27
N VAL A 133 17.79 -11.43 13.69
CA VAL A 133 16.34 -11.35 13.80
C VAL A 133 15.94 -10.98 15.23
N ALA A 134 15.21 -9.87 15.41
CA ALA A 134 14.62 -9.51 16.69
C ALA A 134 13.55 -10.54 17.11
N GLN A 135 13.56 -10.92 18.38
CA GLN A 135 12.61 -11.88 18.91
C GLN A 135 12.41 -11.73 20.41
N ASN A 136 11.22 -12.10 20.89
CA ASN A 136 10.95 -12.25 22.31
C ASN A 136 10.64 -13.73 22.63
N PRO A 137 11.68 -14.55 22.89
CA PRO A 137 11.54 -15.99 22.99
C PRO A 137 10.86 -16.36 24.32
N GLY A 138 9.63 -16.87 24.24
CA GLY A 138 8.86 -17.35 25.38
C GLY A 138 8.88 -18.87 25.56
N GLY A 139 9.02 -19.65 24.49
CA GLY A 139 8.99 -21.12 24.58
C GLY A 139 9.83 -21.80 23.51
N LEU A 140 10.39 -22.97 23.83
CA LEU A 140 11.38 -23.65 23.00
C LEU A 140 11.02 -25.13 22.78
N ALA A 141 11.23 -25.63 21.56
CA ALA A 141 11.15 -27.06 21.28
C ALA A 141 12.07 -27.48 20.11
N ILE A 142 12.63 -28.69 20.16
CA ILE A 142 13.46 -29.23 19.08
C ILE A 142 12.59 -30.05 18.12
N HIS A 143 12.50 -29.64 16.85
CA HIS A 143 11.66 -30.26 15.81
C HIS A 143 12.50 -30.57 14.56
N GLY A 144 12.62 -31.84 14.19
CA GLY A 144 13.28 -32.22 12.93
C GLY A 144 14.72 -31.73 12.76
N GLY A 145 15.44 -31.50 13.87
CA GLY A 145 16.79 -30.91 13.86
C GLY A 145 16.83 -29.38 13.85
N ALA A 146 15.69 -28.69 13.80
CA ALA A 146 15.55 -27.25 13.99
C ALA A 146 15.13 -26.90 15.42
N LEU A 147 15.43 -25.68 15.86
CA LEU A 147 14.90 -25.11 17.09
C LEU A 147 13.65 -24.29 16.76
N LEU A 148 12.51 -24.66 17.33
CA LEU A 148 11.30 -23.84 17.32
C LEU A 148 11.33 -22.86 18.48
N VAL A 149 10.98 -21.61 18.19
CA VAL A 149 10.90 -20.54 19.18
C VAL A 149 9.51 -19.90 19.11
N ALA A 150 8.74 -20.02 20.19
CA ALA A 150 7.51 -19.27 20.37
C ALA A 150 7.87 -17.82 20.70
N ASP A 151 7.54 -16.90 19.80
CA ASP A 151 7.78 -15.48 19.95
C ASP A 151 6.48 -14.77 20.30
N ALA A 152 6.34 -14.46 21.59
CA ALA A 152 5.12 -13.91 22.14
C ALA A 152 4.86 -12.47 21.67
N GLN A 153 5.92 -11.70 21.40
CA GLN A 153 5.78 -10.29 20.99
C GLN A 153 5.24 -10.19 19.57
N TYR A 154 5.73 -11.03 18.65
CA TYR A 154 5.30 -11.00 17.25
C TYR A 154 4.15 -11.96 16.96
N GLY A 155 3.73 -12.78 17.94
CA GLY A 155 2.63 -13.72 17.76
C GLY A 155 2.96 -14.79 16.71
N VAL A 156 4.18 -15.30 16.75
CA VAL A 156 4.68 -16.29 15.76
C VAL A 156 5.42 -17.43 16.43
N VAL A 157 5.57 -18.53 15.70
CA VAL A 157 6.56 -19.57 15.98
C VAL A 157 7.61 -19.49 14.88
N ARG A 158 8.86 -19.34 15.29
CA ARG A 158 10.04 -19.31 14.41
C ARG A 158 10.65 -20.70 14.34
N SER A 159 11.31 -21.00 13.23
CA SER A 159 12.14 -22.20 13.06
C SER A 159 13.54 -21.79 12.68
N ILE A 160 14.52 -22.16 13.51
CA ILE A 160 15.94 -21.91 13.28
C ILE A 160 16.59 -23.22 12.84
N ASP A 161 17.03 -23.25 11.58
CA ASP A 161 17.78 -24.37 11.04
C ASP A 161 19.14 -24.48 11.75
N SER A 162 19.43 -25.66 12.30
CA SER A 162 20.63 -25.86 13.12
C SER A 162 21.93 -25.79 12.34
N SER A 163 21.89 -26.01 11.02
CA SER A 163 23.08 -26.05 10.16
C SER A 163 23.46 -24.66 9.62
N SER A 164 22.49 -23.98 9.02
CA SER A 164 22.64 -22.67 8.36
C SER A 164 22.52 -21.51 9.33
N ARG A 165 21.91 -21.74 10.51
CA ARG A 165 21.53 -20.69 11.47
C ARG A 165 20.63 -19.63 10.84
N TYR A 166 19.85 -20.05 9.85
CA TYR A 166 18.81 -19.24 9.23
C TYR A 166 17.49 -19.44 9.99
N GLU A 167 16.85 -18.33 10.34
CA GLU A 167 15.57 -18.28 11.02
C GLU A 167 14.46 -17.98 10.01
N SER A 168 13.40 -18.79 10.06
CA SER A 168 12.24 -18.72 9.19
C SER A 168 10.94 -18.78 10.01
N LEU A 169 9.82 -18.41 9.40
CA LEU A 169 8.52 -18.47 10.03
C LEU A 169 7.92 -19.88 9.92
N PHE A 170 7.62 -20.51 11.06
CA PHE A 170 6.96 -21.81 11.12
C PHE A 170 5.43 -21.66 11.20
N ALA A 171 4.94 -20.74 12.04
CA ALA A 171 3.51 -20.46 12.19
C ALA A 171 3.29 -19.02 12.68
N GLY A 172 2.09 -18.48 12.45
CA GLY A 172 1.71 -17.14 12.85
C GLY A 172 2.13 -16.08 11.82
N THR A 173 1.45 -14.95 11.79
CA THR A 173 1.92 -13.73 11.07
C THR A 173 1.94 -12.51 11.98
N CYS A 174 1.02 -12.43 12.94
CA CYS A 174 0.98 -11.40 13.99
C CYS A 174 0.11 -11.86 15.17
N PRO A 175 0.11 -11.11 16.28
CA PRO A 175 -0.79 -11.34 17.41
C PRO A 175 -2.26 -11.38 16.99
N GLY A 176 -2.98 -12.44 17.37
CA GLY A 176 -4.42 -12.60 17.08
C GLY A 176 -4.90 -14.05 17.13
N TYR A 177 -6.11 -14.32 16.62
CA TYR A 177 -6.66 -15.68 16.45
C TYR A 177 -7.38 -15.80 15.10
N SER A 178 -6.85 -16.62 14.19
CA SER A 178 -7.47 -16.96 12.90
C SER A 178 -6.82 -18.18 12.24
N GLY A 179 -7.25 -18.51 11.02
CA GLY A 179 -6.49 -19.39 10.12
C GLY A 179 -6.78 -20.88 10.21
N ASP A 180 -7.78 -21.29 11.01
CA ASP A 180 -8.15 -22.71 11.11
C ASP A 180 -8.51 -23.29 9.72
N GLY A 181 -7.84 -24.39 9.36
CA GLY A 181 -7.96 -25.05 8.05
C GLY A 181 -7.07 -24.48 6.95
N GLY A 182 -6.31 -23.41 7.22
CA GLY A 182 -5.37 -22.79 6.29
C GLY A 182 -3.89 -22.97 6.68
N PRO A 183 -2.97 -22.35 5.92
CA PRO A 183 -1.54 -22.40 6.21
C PRO A 183 -1.21 -21.76 7.57
N ALA A 184 -0.38 -22.43 8.36
CA ALA A 184 0.01 -21.96 9.69
C ALA A 184 0.70 -20.59 9.66
N THR A 185 1.46 -20.27 8.62
CA THR A 185 2.18 -19.00 8.43
C THR A 185 1.29 -17.80 8.16
N ALA A 186 0.00 -18.00 7.87
CA ALA A 186 -0.98 -16.92 7.64
C ALA A 186 -1.89 -16.67 8.85
N ALA A 187 -1.79 -17.50 9.90
CA ALA A 187 -2.69 -17.42 11.06
C ALA A 187 -2.32 -16.28 12.02
N GLY A 188 -3.33 -15.70 12.67
CA GLY A 188 -3.10 -14.92 13.89
C GLY A 188 -2.86 -15.86 15.06
N LEU A 189 -1.80 -15.61 15.84
CA LEU A 189 -1.43 -16.39 17.04
C LEU A 189 -0.91 -15.47 18.15
N SER A 190 -1.08 -15.85 19.41
CA SER A 190 -0.34 -15.32 20.55
C SER A 190 0.50 -16.44 21.17
N ALA A 191 1.49 -16.92 20.40
CA ALA A 191 2.26 -18.10 20.73
C ALA A 191 3.19 -17.87 21.94
N THR A 192 3.04 -18.65 23.01
CA THR A 192 3.87 -18.53 24.23
C THR A 192 4.67 -19.78 24.56
N ARG A 193 4.19 -20.97 24.19
CA ARG A 193 4.91 -22.25 24.32
C ARG A 193 4.64 -23.15 23.14
N VAL A 194 5.56 -24.07 22.88
CA VAL A 194 5.48 -25.07 21.81
C VAL A 194 5.89 -26.45 22.32
N ALA A 195 5.26 -27.50 21.79
CA ALA A 195 5.71 -28.88 21.99
C ALA A 195 5.53 -29.70 20.72
N ASN A 196 6.39 -30.71 20.57
CA ASN A 196 6.43 -31.58 19.41
C ASN A 196 5.93 -32.97 19.77
N ALA A 197 5.11 -33.55 18.91
CA ALA A 197 4.81 -34.97 18.93
C ALA A 197 5.83 -35.76 18.09
N ALA A 198 5.97 -37.05 18.38
CA ALA A 198 6.86 -37.95 17.64
C ALA A 198 6.49 -38.12 16.16
N ASP A 199 5.23 -37.83 15.79
CA ASP A 199 4.74 -37.89 14.40
C ASP A 199 5.03 -36.61 13.58
N GLY A 200 5.67 -35.62 14.19
CA GLY A 200 5.97 -34.32 13.56
C GLY A 200 4.88 -33.27 13.73
N THR A 201 3.77 -33.57 14.42
CA THR A 201 2.78 -32.56 14.80
C THR A 201 3.36 -31.57 15.80
N VAL A 202 3.07 -30.28 15.63
CA VAL A 202 3.45 -29.23 16.58
C VAL A 202 2.21 -28.66 17.27
N TYR A 203 2.27 -28.56 18.59
CA TYR A 203 1.25 -27.94 19.44
C TYR A 203 1.74 -26.60 19.96
N ILE A 204 0.91 -25.57 19.82
CA ILE A 204 1.24 -24.19 20.16
C ILE A 204 0.25 -23.73 21.22
N VAL A 205 0.76 -23.26 22.35
CA VAL A 205 -0.07 -22.58 23.36
C VAL A 205 -0.32 -21.17 22.89
N ASP A 206 -1.58 -20.85 22.65
CA ASP A 206 -2.06 -19.54 22.21
C ASP A 206 -2.81 -18.88 23.38
N ALA A 207 -2.00 -18.44 24.35
CA ALA A 207 -2.43 -18.23 25.73
C ALA A 207 -3.51 -17.15 25.88
N ILE A 208 -3.36 -16.03 25.16
CA ILE A 208 -4.30 -14.89 25.19
C ILE A 208 -5.64 -15.28 24.55
N ASN A 209 -5.60 -16.18 23.57
CA ASN A 209 -6.80 -16.66 22.89
C ASN A 209 -7.46 -17.87 23.57
N MET A 210 -6.94 -18.29 24.73
CA MET A 210 -7.50 -19.36 25.58
C MET A 210 -7.57 -20.72 24.87
N VAL A 211 -6.67 -20.98 23.93
CA VAL A 211 -6.65 -22.19 23.12
C VAL A 211 -5.24 -22.79 23.01
N VAL A 212 -5.21 -24.08 22.66
CA VAL A 212 -4.02 -24.74 22.12
C VAL A 212 -4.28 -25.00 20.65
N ARG A 213 -3.35 -24.59 19.80
CA ARG A 213 -3.38 -24.77 18.35
C ARG A 213 -2.54 -25.98 17.96
N LYS A 214 -2.89 -26.62 16.85
CA LYS A 214 -2.15 -27.74 16.25
C LYS A 214 -1.76 -27.36 14.83
N VAL A 215 -0.49 -27.56 14.50
CA VAL A 215 0.04 -27.53 13.13
C VAL A 215 0.34 -28.97 12.72
N ASP A 216 -0.32 -29.45 11.68
CA ASP A 216 -0.07 -30.78 11.13
C ASP A 216 1.17 -30.82 10.23
N THR A 217 1.53 -32.01 9.75
CA THR A 217 2.71 -32.22 8.90
C THR A 217 2.60 -31.57 7.51
N ASN A 218 1.41 -31.11 7.11
CA ASN A 218 1.21 -30.34 5.87
C ASN A 218 1.33 -28.82 6.11
N GLY A 219 1.60 -28.39 7.35
CA GLY A 219 1.64 -26.98 7.72
C GLY A 219 0.24 -26.36 7.86
N THR A 220 -0.81 -27.16 8.02
CA THR A 220 -2.18 -26.67 8.24
C THR A 220 -2.42 -26.46 9.72
N ILE A 221 -2.95 -25.29 10.10
CA ILE A 221 -3.25 -24.98 11.50
C ILE A 221 -4.74 -25.20 11.84
N SER A 222 -5.01 -25.65 13.06
CA SER A 222 -6.37 -25.80 13.58
C SER A 222 -6.41 -25.61 15.10
N THR A 223 -7.58 -25.30 15.65
CA THR A 223 -7.81 -25.33 17.09
C THR A 223 -7.86 -26.77 17.60
N PHE A 224 -6.96 -27.10 18.53
CA PHE A 224 -6.86 -28.43 19.11
C PHE A 224 -7.63 -28.56 20.43
N ALA A 225 -7.52 -27.57 21.30
CA ALA A 225 -8.23 -27.53 22.58
C ALA A 225 -8.56 -26.10 23.00
N GLY A 226 -9.62 -25.94 23.79
CA GLY A 226 -10.10 -24.64 24.23
C GLY A 226 -11.13 -24.03 23.29
N LYS A 227 -11.67 -22.87 23.69
CA LYS A 227 -12.68 -22.12 22.95
C LYS A 227 -12.28 -20.66 22.84
N ALA A 228 -11.89 -20.24 21.63
CA ALA A 228 -11.50 -18.88 21.33
C ALA A 228 -12.64 -17.86 21.54
N GLY A 229 -12.27 -16.60 21.76
CA GLY A 229 -13.22 -15.49 21.98
C GLY A 229 -13.95 -15.54 23.33
N THR A 230 -13.44 -16.30 24.30
CA THR A 230 -13.98 -16.37 25.67
C THR A 230 -13.06 -15.66 26.66
N THR A 231 -13.59 -15.16 27.78
CA THR A 231 -12.82 -14.51 28.85
C THR A 231 -12.04 -15.49 29.73
N GLY A 232 -11.81 -16.72 29.25
CA GLY A 232 -11.28 -17.83 30.04
C GLY A 232 -12.32 -18.47 30.97
N GLY A 233 -12.11 -19.73 31.35
CA GLY A 233 -12.90 -20.45 32.36
C GLY A 233 -12.62 -21.94 32.37
N PHE A 234 -13.39 -22.71 33.13
CA PHE A 234 -13.21 -24.16 33.27
C PHE A 234 -14.50 -24.92 32.95
N SER A 235 -14.45 -25.82 31.96
CA SER A 235 -15.52 -26.77 31.63
C SER A 235 -15.03 -27.88 30.68
N GLY A 236 -15.90 -28.83 30.35
CA GLY A 236 -15.71 -29.75 29.22
C GLY A 236 -15.02 -31.09 29.52
N ASP A 237 -14.67 -31.38 30.77
CA ASP A 237 -14.10 -32.68 31.13
C ASP A 237 -15.01 -33.84 30.71
N GLY A 238 -14.42 -34.86 30.09
CA GLY A 238 -15.10 -36.00 29.49
C GLY A 238 -15.72 -35.74 28.12
N GLY A 239 -15.63 -34.52 27.59
CA GLY A 239 -16.14 -34.13 26.27
C GLY A 239 -15.04 -33.73 25.27
N PRO A 240 -15.42 -33.29 24.06
CA PRO A 240 -14.48 -32.83 23.04
C PRO A 240 -13.63 -31.64 23.51
N ALA A 241 -12.32 -31.70 23.28
CA ALA A 241 -11.36 -30.70 23.73
C ALA A 241 -11.62 -29.30 23.15
N THR A 242 -12.14 -29.21 21.92
CA THR A 242 -12.49 -27.95 21.24
C THR A 242 -13.76 -27.28 21.79
N ALA A 243 -14.51 -27.98 22.65
CA ALA A 243 -15.68 -27.42 23.34
C ALA A 243 -15.37 -26.99 24.78
N ALA A 244 -14.21 -27.37 25.31
CA ALA A 244 -13.81 -27.04 26.68
C ALA A 244 -13.35 -25.60 26.82
N MET A 245 -13.52 -25.05 28.02
CA MET A 245 -12.90 -23.77 28.37
C MET A 245 -11.56 -24.03 29.05
N LEU A 246 -10.56 -23.27 28.63
CA LEU A 246 -9.25 -23.11 29.26
C LEU A 246 -9.14 -21.68 29.81
N ASN A 247 -8.17 -21.43 30.67
CA ASN A 247 -7.92 -20.10 31.23
C ASN A 247 -6.42 -19.84 31.36
N PHE A 248 -5.91 -18.98 30.46
CA PHE A 248 -4.48 -18.69 30.28
C PHE A 248 -3.63 -19.96 30.26
N PRO A 249 -3.87 -20.90 29.32
CA PRO A 249 -2.99 -22.05 29.19
C PRO A 249 -1.55 -21.56 28.96
N SER A 250 -0.58 -22.19 29.59
CA SER A 250 0.81 -21.67 29.59
C SER A 250 1.88 -22.72 29.31
N GLY A 251 1.53 -23.99 29.24
CA GLY A 251 2.48 -25.09 29.03
C GLY A 251 1.82 -26.24 28.30
N VAL A 252 2.59 -26.91 27.43
CA VAL A 252 2.11 -28.05 26.67
C VAL A 252 3.20 -29.13 26.57
N ALA A 253 2.82 -30.40 26.66
CA ALA A 253 3.72 -31.53 26.46
C ALA A 253 2.98 -32.71 25.82
N VAL A 254 3.70 -33.60 25.14
CA VAL A 254 3.13 -34.76 24.46
C VAL A 254 3.83 -36.02 24.95
N ASP A 255 3.08 -37.05 25.32
CA ASP A 255 3.65 -38.34 25.73
C ASP A 255 3.93 -39.27 24.52
N SER A 256 4.58 -40.41 24.77
CA SER A 256 4.87 -41.40 23.72
C SER A 256 3.60 -42.00 23.08
N ALA A 257 2.48 -41.97 23.81
CA ALA A 257 1.15 -42.39 23.36
C ALA A 257 0.38 -41.27 22.66
N GLY A 258 1.00 -40.12 22.36
CA GLY A 258 0.38 -39.00 21.66
C GLY A 258 -0.75 -38.29 22.42
N ASN A 259 -0.86 -38.47 23.73
CA ASN A 259 -1.72 -37.64 24.57
C ASN A 259 -1.04 -36.30 24.84
N VAL A 260 -1.84 -35.24 24.86
CA VAL A 260 -1.35 -33.86 25.00
C VAL A 260 -1.76 -33.32 26.36
N TYR A 261 -0.77 -32.91 27.15
CA TYR A 261 -0.94 -32.32 28.47
C TYR A 261 -0.86 -30.80 28.38
N ILE A 262 -1.76 -30.11 29.05
CA ILE A 262 -1.92 -28.65 28.99
C ILE A 262 -1.94 -28.12 30.42
N ALA A 263 -1.01 -27.23 30.74
CA ALA A 263 -1.04 -26.46 31.98
C ALA A 263 -2.11 -25.37 31.87
N ASP A 264 -3.27 -25.61 32.47
CA ASP A 264 -4.41 -24.70 32.48
C ASP A 264 -4.26 -23.75 33.68
N ARG A 265 -3.27 -22.85 33.54
CA ARG A 265 -2.59 -22.13 34.63
C ARG A 265 -3.55 -21.40 35.56
N ALA A 266 -4.45 -20.58 35.02
CA ALA A 266 -5.38 -19.79 35.84
C ALA A 266 -6.56 -20.62 36.36
N ASN A 267 -6.76 -21.83 35.84
CA ASN A 267 -7.67 -22.82 36.41
C ASN A 267 -6.99 -23.73 37.44
N LEU A 268 -5.69 -23.56 37.72
CA LEU A 268 -4.91 -24.31 38.71
C LEU A 268 -4.96 -25.83 38.49
N ARG A 269 -4.92 -26.25 37.22
CA ARG A 269 -5.07 -27.65 36.80
C ARG A 269 -4.11 -27.99 35.66
N VAL A 270 -3.82 -29.27 35.51
CA VAL A 270 -3.26 -29.83 34.28
C VAL A 270 -4.33 -30.70 33.61
N ARG A 271 -4.58 -30.41 32.33
CA ARG A 271 -5.58 -31.08 31.49
C ARG A 271 -4.87 -32.00 30.51
N MET A 272 -5.44 -33.15 30.21
CA MET A 272 -4.95 -34.08 29.19
C MET A 272 -6.00 -34.24 28.10
N VAL A 273 -5.57 -34.17 26.84
CA VAL A 273 -6.36 -34.49 25.65
C VAL A 273 -5.83 -35.79 25.06
N ASN A 274 -6.68 -36.81 25.00
CA ASN A 274 -6.29 -38.10 24.45
C ASN A 274 -6.39 -38.12 22.91
N ARG A 275 -5.94 -39.21 22.27
CA ARG A 275 -6.04 -39.40 20.81
C ARG A 275 -7.47 -39.36 20.24
N ALA A 276 -8.49 -39.57 21.07
CA ALA A 276 -9.89 -39.43 20.66
C ALA A 276 -10.40 -37.97 20.73
N GLY A 277 -9.54 -37.02 21.12
CA GLY A 277 -9.89 -35.61 21.26
C GLY A 277 -10.71 -35.30 22.52
N ILE A 278 -10.71 -36.18 23.52
CA ILE A 278 -11.43 -36.00 24.78
C ILE A 278 -10.50 -35.36 25.81
N ILE A 279 -10.96 -34.27 26.44
CA ILE A 279 -10.21 -33.57 27.49
C ILE A 279 -10.63 -34.02 28.89
N THR A 280 -9.65 -34.16 29.80
CA THR A 280 -9.87 -34.54 31.20
C THR A 280 -8.87 -33.85 32.13
N THR A 281 -9.25 -33.57 33.37
CA THR A 281 -8.30 -33.12 34.40
C THR A 281 -7.49 -34.31 34.93
N VAL A 282 -6.15 -34.19 34.90
CA VAL A 282 -5.22 -35.24 35.37
C VAL A 282 -4.42 -34.83 36.60
N ALA A 283 -4.33 -33.53 36.90
CA ALA A 283 -3.76 -33.03 38.14
C ALA A 283 -4.36 -31.68 38.53
N GLY A 284 -4.41 -31.39 39.82
CA GLY A 284 -4.96 -30.15 40.38
C GLY A 284 -6.46 -30.22 40.63
N ASN A 285 -6.90 -29.69 41.77
CA ASN A 285 -8.30 -29.61 42.17
C ASN A 285 -8.96 -28.26 41.78
N GLY A 286 -8.17 -27.29 41.30
CA GLY A 286 -8.63 -25.95 40.96
C GLY A 286 -8.75 -24.95 42.09
N SER A 287 -8.26 -25.29 43.28
CA SER A 287 -8.15 -24.39 44.42
C SER A 287 -6.69 -24.15 44.72
N TYR A 288 -6.33 -22.88 44.93
CA TYR A 288 -5.02 -22.49 45.41
C TYR A 288 -4.80 -22.91 46.88
N TYR A 289 -5.89 -22.95 47.65
CA TYR A 289 -5.87 -23.32 49.06
C TYR A 289 -6.36 -24.76 49.22
N GLY A 290 -5.48 -25.66 49.65
CA GLY A 290 -5.81 -27.07 49.83
C GLY A 290 -4.57 -27.96 50.02
N PRO A 291 -4.73 -29.28 49.95
CA PRO A 291 -3.67 -30.22 50.25
C PRO A 291 -2.58 -30.21 49.17
N THR A 292 -1.32 -30.08 49.58
CA THR A 292 -0.14 -30.04 48.68
C THR A 292 0.84 -31.20 48.90
N GLN A 293 0.48 -32.14 49.77
CA GLN A 293 1.29 -33.25 50.25
C GLN A 293 1.55 -34.29 49.15
N ASP A 294 2.67 -35.00 49.26
CA ASP A 294 3.02 -36.10 48.36
C ASP A 294 2.27 -37.39 48.75
N GLY A 295 2.09 -38.29 47.77
CA GLY A 295 1.38 -39.56 47.94
C GLY A 295 -0.14 -39.48 47.74
N LEU A 296 -0.69 -38.29 47.49
CA LEU A 296 -2.11 -38.08 47.20
C LEU A 296 -2.44 -38.35 45.72
N PRO A 297 -3.70 -38.67 45.39
CA PRO A 297 -4.17 -38.62 44.01
C PRO A 297 -3.91 -37.24 43.39
N ALA A 298 -3.33 -37.20 42.20
CA ALA A 298 -2.91 -35.95 41.57
C ALA A 298 -4.08 -34.98 41.30
N THR A 299 -5.30 -35.48 41.13
CA THR A 299 -6.52 -34.68 40.91
C THR A 299 -7.08 -34.05 42.19
N GLU A 300 -6.60 -34.47 43.37
CA GLU A 300 -7.09 -33.96 44.66
C GLU A 300 -6.21 -32.85 45.24
N VAL A 301 -4.97 -32.72 44.73
CA VAL A 301 -4.02 -31.72 45.26
C VAL A 301 -4.30 -30.32 44.75
N SER A 302 -3.93 -29.33 45.56
CA SER A 302 -3.82 -27.94 45.14
C SER A 302 -2.50 -27.71 44.42
N LEU A 303 -2.58 -27.18 43.20
CA LEU A 303 -1.42 -26.73 42.42
C LEU A 303 -1.37 -25.20 42.44
N GLY A 304 -0.20 -24.63 42.66
CA GLY A 304 0.03 -23.20 42.56
C GLY A 304 0.47 -22.82 41.15
N TRP A 305 -0.44 -22.20 40.40
CA TRP A 305 -0.22 -21.61 39.08
C TRP A 305 0.67 -22.45 38.15
N PRO A 306 0.24 -23.68 37.77
CA PRO A 306 1.08 -24.56 36.96
C PRO A 306 1.41 -23.87 35.64
N GLN A 307 2.70 -23.58 35.42
CA GLN A 307 3.21 -22.84 34.27
C GLN A 307 3.73 -23.79 33.17
N ALA A 308 4.54 -24.79 33.55
CA ALA A 308 5.15 -25.75 32.65
C ALA A 308 4.75 -27.19 32.97
N VAL A 309 4.71 -27.99 31.90
CA VAL A 309 4.56 -29.45 31.95
C VAL A 309 5.60 -30.09 31.03
N ALA A 310 6.09 -31.27 31.40
CA ALA A 310 6.97 -32.09 30.57
C ALA A 310 6.69 -33.57 30.83
N ILE A 311 7.13 -34.43 29.91
CA ILE A 311 7.04 -35.88 30.06
C ILE A 311 8.45 -36.43 30.26
N ASP A 312 8.66 -37.24 31.28
CA ASP A 312 9.96 -37.89 31.51
C ASP A 312 10.10 -39.19 30.72
N LYS A 313 11.30 -39.79 30.76
CA LYS A 313 11.64 -41.00 29.98
C LYS A 313 10.78 -42.24 30.32
N ASN A 314 10.03 -42.22 31.42
CA ASN A 314 9.12 -43.30 31.82
C ASN A 314 7.65 -42.97 31.48
N ASP A 315 7.39 -41.91 30.71
CA ASP A 315 6.08 -41.32 30.45
C ASP A 315 5.38 -40.76 31.70
N ASP A 316 6.14 -40.39 32.75
CA ASP A 316 5.58 -39.69 33.90
C ASP A 316 5.41 -38.20 33.60
N LEU A 317 4.29 -37.62 34.05
CA LEU A 317 4.01 -36.19 33.90
C LEU A 317 4.76 -35.39 34.97
N LEU A 318 5.56 -34.43 34.52
CA LEU A 318 6.19 -33.40 35.35
C LEU A 318 5.38 -32.10 35.27
N ILE A 319 5.23 -31.42 36.40
CA ILE A 319 4.41 -30.22 36.55
C ILE A 319 5.18 -29.20 37.39
N SER A 320 5.26 -27.94 36.95
CA SER A 320 5.70 -26.84 37.81
C SER A 320 4.60 -26.53 38.84
N ASP A 321 4.95 -26.43 40.11
CA ASP A 321 4.05 -26.08 41.22
C ASP A 321 4.74 -24.99 42.03
N GLU A 322 4.57 -23.72 41.60
CA GLU A 322 5.31 -22.53 42.04
C GLU A 322 6.83 -22.68 42.04
N ASN A 323 7.38 -23.10 43.17
CA ASN A 323 8.81 -23.11 43.50
C ASN A 323 9.42 -24.51 43.44
N ARG A 324 8.66 -25.51 42.99
CA ARG A 324 9.07 -26.91 42.90
C ARG A 324 8.53 -27.60 41.66
N ILE A 325 9.06 -28.78 41.38
CA ILE A 325 8.60 -29.67 40.31
C ILE A 325 7.89 -30.86 40.96
N ARG A 326 6.68 -31.16 40.50
CA ARG A 326 5.89 -32.34 40.89
C ARG A 326 5.96 -33.39 39.79
N ARG A 327 5.96 -34.66 40.17
CA ARG A 327 5.85 -35.81 39.28
C ARG A 327 4.56 -36.56 39.57
N VAL A 328 3.81 -36.90 38.53
CA VAL A 328 2.65 -37.78 38.59
C VAL A 328 3.01 -39.12 37.96
N HIS A 329 3.00 -40.16 38.80
CA HIS A 329 3.24 -41.54 38.38
C HIS A 329 2.04 -42.39 38.79
N ALA A 330 1.41 -43.09 37.84
CA ALA A 330 0.22 -43.90 38.07
C ALA A 330 -0.92 -43.15 38.84
N GLY A 331 -1.09 -41.85 38.55
CA GLY A 331 -2.11 -41.00 39.16
C GLY A 331 -1.78 -40.47 40.56
N ILE A 332 -0.61 -40.79 41.12
CA ILE A 332 -0.14 -40.31 42.43
C ILE A 332 0.91 -39.22 42.23
N ILE A 333 0.78 -38.12 42.99
CA ILE A 333 1.71 -36.99 42.91
C ILE A 333 2.83 -37.07 43.96
N SER A 334 4.04 -36.68 43.57
CA SER A 334 5.23 -36.60 44.44
C SER A 334 6.10 -35.40 44.07
N THR A 335 6.97 -34.96 44.97
CA THR A 335 7.91 -33.85 44.72
C THR A 335 9.24 -34.38 44.18
N VAL A 336 9.72 -33.81 43.07
CA VAL A 336 11.04 -34.15 42.52
C VAL A 336 12.12 -33.54 43.42
N SER A 337 13.07 -34.35 43.87
CA SER A 337 14.17 -33.89 44.74
C SER A 337 15.04 -32.84 44.04
N GLY A 338 15.49 -31.82 44.80
CA GLY A 338 16.34 -30.73 44.27
C GLY A 338 15.67 -29.82 43.26
N SER A 339 14.34 -29.73 43.28
CA SER A 339 13.56 -28.84 42.41
C SER A 339 13.33 -27.44 42.99
N GLY A 340 14.06 -27.07 44.05
CA GLY A 340 13.93 -25.75 44.68
C GLY A 340 14.27 -24.62 43.71
N ALA A 341 13.28 -23.79 43.41
CA ALA A 341 13.37 -22.61 42.56
C ALA A 341 12.76 -21.40 43.28
N THR A 342 13.01 -20.21 42.76
CA THR A 342 12.19 -19.04 43.10
C THR A 342 10.91 -19.01 42.26
N ARG A 343 10.98 -19.46 40.99
CA ARG A 343 9.82 -19.77 40.12
C ARG A 343 10.25 -20.74 39.01
N VAL A 344 9.57 -21.87 38.87
CA VAL A 344 9.81 -22.81 37.76
C VAL A 344 8.99 -22.39 36.55
N ALA A 345 9.62 -21.73 35.56
CA ALA A 345 8.92 -21.20 34.38
C ALA A 345 8.80 -22.21 33.23
N GLY A 346 9.90 -22.90 32.90
CA GLY A 346 9.97 -23.90 31.83
C GLY A 346 10.85 -25.06 32.24
N MET A 347 10.61 -26.25 31.66
CA MET A 347 11.38 -27.45 31.97
C MET A 347 11.45 -28.42 30.79
N THR A 348 12.54 -29.19 30.73
CA THR A 348 12.76 -30.21 29.71
C THR A 348 13.48 -31.42 30.29
N VAL A 349 13.41 -32.54 29.58
CA VAL A 349 14.05 -33.80 29.97
C VAL A 349 14.95 -34.27 28.84
N ASP A 350 16.22 -34.55 29.14
CA ASP A 350 17.14 -35.12 28.14
C ASP A 350 16.97 -36.63 27.96
N ALA A 351 17.62 -37.19 26.95
CA ALA A 351 17.56 -38.63 26.65
C ALA A 351 18.09 -39.53 27.80
N ALA A 352 18.90 -38.99 28.72
CA ALA A 352 19.37 -39.71 29.90
C ALA A 352 18.37 -39.62 31.08
N GLY A 353 17.29 -38.85 30.95
CA GLY A 353 16.28 -38.63 31.99
C GLY A 353 16.61 -37.51 32.97
N ASN A 354 17.58 -36.64 32.65
CA ASN A 354 17.88 -35.47 33.47
C ASN A 354 16.84 -34.38 33.23
N ILE A 355 16.34 -33.79 34.32
CA ILE A 355 15.36 -32.70 34.26
C ILE A 355 16.09 -31.37 34.42
N TYR A 356 16.00 -30.51 33.40
CA TYR A 356 16.49 -29.14 33.43
C TYR A 356 15.31 -28.19 33.56
N TYR A 357 15.48 -27.10 34.30
CA TYR A 357 14.43 -26.11 34.49
C TYR A 357 14.99 -24.69 34.58
N ALA A 358 14.19 -23.75 34.10
CA ALA A 358 14.45 -22.33 34.23
C ALA A 358 13.91 -21.82 35.58
N ASP A 359 14.81 -21.25 36.39
CA ASP A 359 14.50 -20.53 37.62
C ASP A 359 14.47 -19.04 37.32
N GLU A 360 13.30 -18.55 36.93
CA GLU A 360 13.15 -17.28 36.24
C GLU A 360 13.55 -16.09 37.12
N TYR A 361 12.93 -15.95 38.29
CA TYR A 361 13.27 -14.89 39.24
C TYR A 361 14.65 -15.09 39.87
N GLY A 362 15.16 -16.32 39.80
CA GLY A 362 16.51 -16.66 40.20
C GLY A 362 17.56 -16.30 39.14
N SER A 363 17.15 -15.91 37.92
CA SER A 363 18.03 -15.63 36.78
C SER A 363 19.02 -16.77 36.50
N GLN A 364 18.55 -18.02 36.60
CA GLN A 364 19.37 -19.22 36.50
C GLN A 364 18.66 -20.35 35.76
N VAL A 365 19.43 -21.26 35.18
CA VAL A 365 18.97 -22.56 34.70
C VAL A 365 19.63 -23.66 35.52
N LYS A 366 18.82 -24.59 36.03
CA LYS A 366 19.22 -25.61 37.00
C LYS A 366 18.86 -27.01 36.53
N LYS A 367 19.58 -28.00 37.07
CA LYS A 367 19.27 -29.43 36.91
C LYS A 367 18.72 -30.00 38.23
N ALA A 368 17.56 -30.65 38.16
CA ALA A 368 16.91 -31.27 39.31
C ALA A 368 17.77 -32.41 39.91
N GLY A 369 17.53 -32.76 41.17
CA GLY A 369 18.35 -33.70 41.94
C GLY A 369 19.19 -32.98 42.99
N ALA A 370 20.41 -32.55 42.63
CA ALA A 370 21.27 -31.75 43.52
C ALA A 370 21.03 -30.24 43.42
N GLY A 371 20.15 -29.78 42.51
CA GLY A 371 19.90 -28.35 42.28
C GLY A 371 21.09 -27.62 41.63
N THR A 372 21.85 -28.32 40.79
CA THR A 372 23.08 -27.79 40.18
C THR A 372 22.78 -26.69 39.16
N VAL A 373 23.42 -25.55 39.30
CA VAL A 373 23.36 -24.45 38.32
C VAL A 373 24.10 -24.87 37.06
N ILE A 374 23.40 -24.82 35.93
CA ILE A 374 23.93 -25.12 34.60
C ILE A 374 24.30 -23.81 33.88
N ALA A 375 23.51 -22.76 34.08
CA ALA A 375 23.79 -21.42 33.56
C ALA A 375 23.24 -20.32 34.49
N GLY A 376 23.89 -19.16 34.49
CA GLY A 376 23.45 -17.99 35.24
C GLY A 376 24.16 -17.80 36.59
N THR A 377 24.63 -16.59 36.84
CA THR A 377 25.21 -16.18 38.15
C THR A 377 24.18 -15.92 39.23
N GLY A 378 22.90 -15.82 38.86
CA GLY A 378 21.83 -15.32 39.72
C GLY A 378 21.71 -13.79 39.79
N GLN A 379 22.54 -13.07 39.04
CA GLN A 379 22.37 -11.64 38.80
C GLN A 379 21.68 -11.42 37.45
N ALA A 380 20.59 -10.66 37.49
CA ALA A 380 19.81 -10.27 36.32
C ALA A 380 20.64 -9.38 35.37
N GLY A 381 20.74 -9.76 34.09
CA GLY A 381 21.48 -8.99 33.07
C GLY A 381 21.93 -9.84 31.87
N TYR A 382 22.85 -9.31 31.08
CA TYR A 382 23.43 -10.01 29.91
C TYR A 382 24.96 -9.91 29.91
N SER A 383 25.64 -11.06 29.92
CA SER A 383 27.09 -11.17 29.77
C SER A 383 27.53 -12.62 29.47
N GLY A 384 28.83 -12.84 29.26
CA GLY A 384 29.46 -14.16 29.34
C GLY A 384 29.53 -14.98 28.04
N ASP A 385 29.18 -14.42 26.88
CA ASP A 385 29.30 -15.12 25.59
C ASP A 385 30.75 -15.57 25.34
N GLY A 386 30.91 -16.85 24.96
CA GLY A 386 32.20 -17.51 24.77
C GLY A 386 32.86 -18.02 26.07
N GLY A 387 32.29 -17.71 27.24
CA GLY A 387 32.79 -18.12 28.56
C GLY A 387 31.99 -19.24 29.23
N PRO A 388 32.35 -19.63 30.47
CA PRO A 388 31.63 -20.64 31.23
C PRO A 388 30.17 -20.23 31.51
N ALA A 389 29.22 -21.13 31.26
CA ALA A 389 27.79 -20.84 31.37
C ALA A 389 27.34 -20.38 32.77
N VAL A 390 27.96 -20.91 33.82
CA VAL A 390 27.68 -20.56 35.22
C VAL A 390 28.16 -19.14 35.61
N ALA A 391 29.02 -18.52 34.79
CA ALA A 391 29.54 -17.17 35.00
C ALA A 391 28.79 -16.10 34.20
N ALA A 392 27.87 -16.49 33.31
CA ALA A 392 27.06 -15.56 32.52
C ALA A 392 25.88 -14.99 33.33
N GLN A 393 25.42 -13.82 32.93
CA GLN A 393 24.14 -13.26 33.40
C GLN A 393 23.03 -13.63 32.42
N LEU A 394 21.86 -13.92 32.99
CA LEU A 394 20.58 -14.16 32.31
C LEU A 394 19.55 -13.18 32.90
N LEU A 395 18.48 -12.89 32.18
CA LEU A 395 17.39 -12.04 32.63
C LEU A 395 16.06 -12.68 32.26
N SER A 396 15.32 -13.13 33.28
CA SER A 396 14.04 -13.84 33.15
C SER A 396 14.09 -15.02 32.17
N PRO A 397 14.89 -16.07 32.44
CA PRO A 397 14.84 -17.27 31.62
C PRO A 397 13.47 -17.94 31.75
N GLU A 398 12.72 -18.02 30.64
CA GLU A 398 11.32 -18.50 30.62
C GLU A 398 11.19 -19.98 30.26
N ASP A 399 12.08 -20.48 29.39
CA ASP A 399 12.02 -21.86 28.92
C ASP A 399 13.37 -22.45 28.55
N VAL A 400 13.43 -23.78 28.51
CA VAL A 400 14.62 -24.55 28.14
C VAL A 400 14.29 -25.70 27.22
N ALA A 401 15.16 -25.97 26.24
CA ALA A 401 15.07 -27.14 25.37
C ALA A 401 16.43 -27.81 25.25
N VAL A 402 16.46 -29.14 25.10
CA VAL A 402 17.70 -29.91 24.96
C VAL A 402 17.66 -30.72 23.67
N ASP A 403 18.74 -30.65 22.88
CA ASP A 403 18.87 -31.46 21.67
C ASP A 403 19.51 -32.83 21.96
N SER A 404 19.53 -33.69 20.94
CA SER A 404 20.13 -35.03 21.03
C SER A 404 21.65 -35.03 21.23
N GLY A 405 22.32 -33.91 20.94
CA GLY A 405 23.73 -33.69 21.22
C GLY A 405 24.01 -33.24 22.66
N GLY A 406 22.96 -32.96 23.44
CA GLY A 406 23.06 -32.45 24.81
C GLY A 406 23.28 -30.95 24.91
N ASN A 407 23.10 -30.19 23.83
CA ASN A 407 23.12 -28.73 23.91
C ASN A 407 21.82 -28.24 24.56
N LEU A 408 21.95 -27.32 25.51
CA LEU A 408 20.84 -26.74 26.24
C LEU A 408 20.56 -25.32 25.72
N TYR A 409 19.40 -25.14 25.12
CA TYR A 409 18.88 -23.87 24.65
C TYR A 409 18.06 -23.21 25.76
N ILE A 410 18.20 -21.90 25.90
CA ILE A 410 17.60 -21.11 26.97
C ILE A 410 16.90 -19.91 26.34
N ALA A 411 15.61 -19.76 26.60
CA ALA A 411 14.85 -18.56 26.26
C ALA A 411 15.15 -17.48 27.31
N ASP A 412 16.13 -16.62 27.02
CA ASP A 412 16.58 -15.51 27.86
C ASP A 412 15.70 -14.29 27.54
N GLU A 413 14.40 -14.41 27.87
CA GLU A 413 13.30 -13.55 27.41
C GLU A 413 13.60 -12.06 27.63
N GLY A 414 13.99 -11.68 28.85
CA GLY A 414 14.25 -10.29 29.19
C GLY A 414 15.47 -9.69 28.46
N ASN A 415 16.32 -10.54 27.89
CA ASN A 415 17.44 -10.15 27.03
C ASN A 415 17.13 -10.28 25.53
N TYR A 416 15.90 -10.62 25.13
CA TYR A 416 15.43 -10.76 23.73
C TYR A 416 16.31 -11.71 22.90
N ARG A 417 16.73 -12.83 23.52
CA ARG A 417 17.68 -13.77 22.93
C ARG A 417 17.41 -15.21 23.31
N VAL A 418 17.74 -16.12 22.40
CA VAL A 418 17.97 -17.52 22.72
C VAL A 418 19.45 -17.71 22.99
N ARG A 419 19.81 -18.27 24.14
CA ARG A 419 21.18 -18.65 24.49
C ARG A 419 21.36 -20.15 24.33
N VAL A 420 22.56 -20.61 24.01
CA VAL A 420 22.89 -22.04 23.97
C VAL A 420 24.08 -22.32 24.88
N VAL A 421 23.97 -23.40 25.66
CA VAL A 421 25.07 -23.99 26.42
C VAL A 421 25.51 -25.27 25.72
N SER A 422 26.76 -25.29 25.26
CA SER A 422 27.39 -26.45 24.65
C SER A 422 28.71 -26.73 25.34
N ALA A 423 28.90 -27.96 25.82
CA ALA A 423 30.08 -28.39 26.59
C ALA A 423 30.47 -27.45 27.76
N GLY A 424 29.48 -26.81 28.39
CA GLY A 424 29.68 -25.89 29.52
C GLY A 424 29.99 -24.43 29.14
N THR A 425 30.10 -24.11 27.85
CA THR A 425 30.26 -22.73 27.33
C THR A 425 28.92 -22.18 26.88
N ILE A 426 28.65 -20.90 27.18
CA ILE A 426 27.42 -20.22 26.73
C ILE A 426 27.70 -19.25 25.58
N SER A 427 26.77 -19.15 24.64
CA SER A 427 26.80 -18.15 23.56
C SER A 427 25.38 -17.77 23.11
N THR A 428 25.25 -16.65 22.40
CA THR A 428 23.99 -16.26 21.75
C THR A 428 23.70 -17.17 20.56
N TYR A 429 22.55 -17.85 20.59
CA TYR A 429 22.07 -18.70 19.51
C TYR A 429 21.17 -17.94 18.54
N ALA A 430 20.30 -17.08 19.06
CA ALA A 430 19.41 -16.26 18.25
C ALA A 430 19.03 -14.98 18.99
N GLY A 431 18.53 -13.99 18.27
CA GLY A 431 18.11 -12.70 18.82
C GLY A 431 19.22 -11.65 18.82
N THR A 432 18.82 -10.39 18.66
CA THR A 432 19.73 -9.24 18.59
C THR A 432 19.87 -8.51 19.92
N GLY A 433 19.01 -8.81 20.89
CA GLY A 433 18.87 -8.02 22.11
C GLY A 433 18.11 -6.72 21.98
N ARG A 434 17.39 -6.54 20.87
CA ARG A 434 16.52 -5.41 20.61
C ARG A 434 15.22 -5.90 19.97
N SER A 435 14.18 -5.09 20.07
CA SER A 435 12.87 -5.31 19.44
C SER A 435 12.78 -4.78 18.01
N THR A 436 13.82 -4.17 17.44
CA THR A 436 13.86 -3.75 16.02
C THR A 436 15.22 -4.01 15.36
N THR A 437 15.21 -4.41 14.08
CA THR A 437 16.32 -4.93 13.26
C THR A 437 16.03 -4.79 11.76
N GLY A 438 17.00 -5.08 10.89
CA GLY A 438 16.77 -5.30 9.45
C GLY A 438 17.67 -4.55 8.48
N ASP A 439 18.56 -3.66 8.97
CA ASP A 439 19.42 -2.87 8.07
C ASP A 439 20.26 -3.74 7.13
N GLY A 440 20.17 -3.44 5.83
CA GLY A 440 20.80 -4.20 4.75
C GLY A 440 20.02 -5.44 4.29
N GLY A 441 18.86 -5.73 4.87
CA GLY A 441 17.96 -6.83 4.48
C GLY A 441 16.60 -6.37 3.95
N PRO A 442 15.72 -7.30 3.51
CA PRO A 442 14.39 -6.97 3.01
C PRO A 442 13.52 -6.28 4.06
N ALA A 443 12.90 -5.16 3.71
CA ALA A 443 12.05 -4.35 4.58
C ALA A 443 10.81 -5.13 5.07
N SER A 444 10.23 -5.98 4.24
CA SER A 444 9.11 -6.85 4.59
C SER A 444 9.45 -7.87 5.69
N GLN A 445 10.75 -8.12 5.89
CA GLN A 445 11.31 -8.97 6.93
C GLN A 445 12.00 -8.14 8.04
N ALA A 446 11.99 -6.82 7.94
CA ALA A 446 12.46 -5.96 8.99
C ALA A 446 11.35 -5.79 10.03
N THR A 447 11.73 -5.86 11.28
CA THR A 447 10.86 -5.49 12.39
C THR A 447 10.79 -3.97 12.47
N VAL A 448 9.59 -3.41 12.35
CA VAL A 448 9.30 -1.98 12.38
C VAL A 448 8.41 -1.69 13.58
N ALA A 449 8.63 -0.56 14.25
CA ALA A 449 7.87 -0.18 15.44
C ALA A 449 7.22 1.19 15.29
N VAL A 450 5.89 1.20 15.22
CA VAL A 450 5.06 2.40 15.10
C VAL A 450 5.57 3.33 13.99
N PRO A 451 5.46 2.90 12.72
CA PRO A 451 5.92 3.73 11.62
C PRO A 451 5.06 4.99 11.49
N SER A 452 5.69 6.12 11.19
CA SER A 452 5.01 7.32 10.72
C SER A 452 4.41 7.12 9.33
N LYS A 453 3.71 8.12 8.84
CA LYS A 453 3.49 8.32 7.40
C LYS A 453 4.79 8.13 6.60
N VAL A 454 4.69 7.53 5.42
CA VAL A 454 5.82 7.38 4.48
C VAL A 454 5.96 8.63 3.61
N ALA A 455 7.16 8.89 3.10
CA ALA A 455 7.41 9.89 2.07
C ALA A 455 8.34 9.32 0.99
N PHE A 456 8.07 9.64 -0.28
CA PHE A 456 8.83 9.12 -1.42
C PHE A 456 9.85 10.15 -1.91
N ASP A 457 11.04 9.69 -2.32
CA ASP A 457 11.94 10.49 -3.17
C ASP A 457 11.64 10.29 -4.66
N SER A 458 12.24 11.12 -5.51
CA SER A 458 12.06 11.09 -6.96
C SER A 458 12.47 9.77 -7.61
N LYS A 459 13.26 8.94 -6.90
CA LYS A 459 13.73 7.63 -7.36
C LYS A 459 12.77 6.50 -6.96
N GLY A 460 11.72 6.79 -6.19
CA GLY A 460 10.76 5.82 -5.68
C GLY A 460 11.20 5.10 -4.42
N ASN A 461 12.27 5.54 -3.75
CA ASN A 461 12.56 5.05 -2.40
C ASN A 461 11.60 5.72 -1.42
N TYR A 462 11.22 5.03 -0.36
CA TYR A 462 10.38 5.63 0.69
C TYR A 462 11.08 5.70 2.04
N TYR A 463 10.72 6.72 2.80
CA TYR A 463 11.25 7.04 4.11
C TYR A 463 10.12 6.99 5.14
N PHE A 464 10.42 6.58 6.36
CA PHE A 464 9.51 6.67 7.49
C PHE A 464 10.26 6.77 8.80
N ALA A 465 9.65 7.43 9.80
CA ALA A 465 10.18 7.49 11.15
C ALA A 465 9.63 6.34 11.99
N GLU A 466 10.48 5.78 12.87
CA GLU A 466 10.06 4.85 13.92
C GLU A 466 9.94 5.62 15.24
N LEU A 467 8.72 6.00 15.59
CA LEU A 467 8.42 6.94 16.68
C LEU A 467 9.02 6.44 18.01
N ALA A 468 8.85 5.15 18.31
CA ALA A 468 9.30 4.55 19.56
C ALA A 468 10.84 4.34 19.62
N HIS A 469 11.50 4.28 18.46
CA HIS A 469 12.93 3.99 18.36
C HIS A 469 13.79 5.22 18.09
N ASN A 470 13.20 6.39 17.81
CA ASN A 470 13.94 7.63 17.54
C ASN A 470 14.90 7.51 16.34
N GLN A 471 14.43 6.86 15.28
CA GLN A 471 15.18 6.66 14.04
C GLN A 471 14.31 6.95 12.82
N VAL A 472 14.97 7.21 11.70
CA VAL A 472 14.34 7.29 10.38
C VAL A 472 14.94 6.23 9.47
N ARG A 473 14.07 5.47 8.84
CA ARG A 473 14.38 4.36 7.96
C ARG A 473 14.13 4.77 6.52
N LYS A 474 14.94 4.24 5.60
CA LYS A 474 14.76 4.29 4.16
C LYS A 474 14.58 2.87 3.65
N VAL A 475 13.63 2.68 2.74
CA VAL A 475 13.50 1.46 1.96
C VAL A 475 13.72 1.81 0.50
N ASP A 476 14.69 1.16 -0.13
CA ASP A 476 14.97 1.36 -1.54
C ASP A 476 13.98 0.63 -2.46
N THR A 477 14.06 0.90 -3.76
CA THR A 477 13.21 0.24 -4.76
C THR A 477 13.45 -1.27 -4.92
N SER A 478 14.54 -1.79 -4.36
CA SER A 478 14.79 -3.24 -4.26
C SER A 478 14.16 -3.85 -3.00
N GLY A 479 13.52 -3.03 -2.16
CA GLY A 479 12.90 -3.44 -0.92
C GLY A 479 13.88 -3.60 0.23
N ILE A 480 15.09 -3.04 0.17
CA ILE A 480 16.09 -3.14 1.25
C ILE A 480 15.94 -1.96 2.22
N ILE A 481 15.87 -2.26 3.52
CA ILE A 481 15.76 -1.23 4.57
C ILE A 481 17.13 -0.81 5.10
N THR A 482 17.29 0.47 5.41
CA THR A 482 18.48 1.04 6.07
C THR A 482 18.10 2.17 7.03
N THR A 483 18.89 2.39 8.08
CA THR A 483 18.78 3.57 8.93
C THR A 483 19.49 4.76 8.30
N VAL A 484 18.77 5.87 8.09
CA VAL A 484 19.31 7.09 7.46
C VAL A 484 19.45 8.26 8.42
N ALA A 485 18.72 8.27 9.54
CA ALA A 485 18.90 9.26 10.60
C ALA A 485 18.54 8.70 11.98
N GLY A 486 19.18 9.23 13.03
CA GLY A 486 18.90 8.86 14.42
C GLY A 486 19.69 7.65 14.91
N LYS A 487 20.41 7.82 16.03
CA LYS A 487 21.19 6.74 16.66
C LYS A 487 20.39 5.83 17.61
N GLY A 488 19.07 6.00 17.66
CA GLY A 488 18.18 5.21 18.50
C GLY A 488 18.04 5.70 19.95
N THR A 489 18.63 6.85 20.29
CA THR A 489 18.54 7.47 21.63
C THR A 489 17.76 8.78 21.53
N GLY A 490 16.74 8.93 22.39
CA GLY A 490 15.95 10.16 22.52
C GLY A 490 16.81 11.33 23.00
N GLY A 491 16.81 12.45 22.27
CA GLY A 491 17.55 13.66 22.62
C GLY A 491 17.71 14.61 21.43
N PHE A 492 18.52 15.66 21.58
CA PHE A 492 18.83 16.62 20.51
C PHE A 492 20.35 16.80 20.38
N SER A 493 20.92 16.35 19.25
CA SER A 493 22.32 16.59 18.88
C SER A 493 22.55 16.35 17.38
N GLY A 494 23.78 16.56 16.91
CA GLY A 494 24.23 16.11 15.58
C GLY A 494 24.19 17.13 14.43
N ASP A 495 23.70 18.35 14.64
CA ASP A 495 23.67 19.38 13.58
C ASP A 495 25.06 19.62 12.97
N GLY A 496 25.14 19.58 11.64
CA GLY A 496 26.37 19.69 10.86
C GLY A 496 27.18 18.39 10.74
N GLY A 497 26.75 17.29 11.36
CA GLY A 497 27.38 15.97 11.30
C GLY A 497 26.52 14.90 10.62
N PRO A 498 26.99 13.63 10.60
CA PRO A 498 26.25 12.53 10.01
C PRO A 498 24.89 12.30 10.69
N ALA A 499 23.82 12.24 9.90
CA ALA A 499 22.45 12.08 10.37
C ALA A 499 22.23 10.80 11.20
N THR A 500 22.94 9.71 10.86
CA THR A 500 22.88 8.43 11.59
C THR A 500 23.46 8.49 13.00
N GLN A 501 24.22 9.54 13.34
CA GLN A 501 24.79 9.76 14.68
C GLN A 501 24.02 10.80 15.49
N ALA A 502 23.00 11.43 14.90
CA ALA A 502 22.18 12.43 15.58
C ALA A 502 21.25 11.79 16.62
N GLU A 503 20.92 12.55 17.66
CA GLU A 503 19.77 12.25 18.51
C GLU A 503 18.54 12.94 17.94
N LEU A 504 17.47 12.17 17.84
CA LEU A 504 16.10 12.59 17.51
C LEU A 504 15.22 12.23 18.71
N TRP A 505 14.06 12.87 18.87
CA TRP A 505 13.14 12.52 19.94
C TRP A 505 11.70 12.48 19.47
N GLU A 506 11.16 11.25 19.40
CA GLU A 506 9.83 10.92 18.91
C GLU A 506 9.56 11.57 17.54
N PRO A 507 10.36 11.24 16.50
CA PRO A 507 10.13 11.77 15.16
C PRO A 507 8.80 11.25 14.62
N ARG A 508 7.81 12.13 14.37
CA ARG A 508 6.44 11.71 14.04
C ARG A 508 6.09 11.72 12.56
N ASN A 509 6.92 12.36 11.74
CA ASN A 509 6.67 12.46 10.30
C ASN A 509 7.96 12.74 9.55
N VAL A 510 7.94 12.37 8.27
CA VAL A 510 8.99 12.67 7.31
C VAL A 510 8.36 13.19 6.03
N ALA A 511 9.08 14.06 5.34
CA ALA A 511 8.74 14.53 4.00
C ALA A 511 10.01 14.60 3.16
N VAL A 512 9.88 14.59 1.83
CA VAL A 512 11.02 14.79 0.92
C VAL A 512 10.77 16.06 0.13
N ASP A 513 11.75 16.96 0.07
CA ASP A 513 11.63 18.18 -0.73
C ASP A 513 11.84 17.90 -2.23
N PRO A 514 11.48 18.84 -3.14
CA PRO A 514 11.67 18.67 -4.57
C PRO A 514 13.12 18.47 -5.03
N SER A 515 14.09 18.68 -4.13
CA SER A 515 15.50 18.40 -4.40
C SER A 515 15.94 17.04 -3.90
N ASP A 516 15.06 16.18 -3.35
CA ASP A 516 15.35 14.89 -2.70
C ASP A 516 16.04 14.96 -1.33
N ASN A 517 15.97 16.09 -0.61
CA ASN A 517 16.39 16.11 0.79
C ASN A 517 15.28 15.61 1.71
N LEU A 518 15.66 14.90 2.77
CA LEU A 518 14.74 14.34 3.76
C LEU A 518 14.49 15.35 4.89
N LEU A 519 13.24 15.69 5.13
CA LEU A 519 12.77 16.48 6.27
C LEU A 519 12.19 15.56 7.33
N ILE A 520 12.48 15.88 8.59
CA ILE A 520 12.10 15.10 9.77
C ILE A 520 11.43 16.04 10.76
N ALA A 521 10.18 15.74 11.15
CA ALA A 521 9.52 16.38 12.26
C ALA A 521 10.03 15.78 13.57
N ASP A 522 11.04 16.41 14.17
CA ASP A 522 11.67 16.01 15.42
C ASP A 522 10.85 16.54 16.61
N SER A 523 9.69 15.90 16.81
CA SER A 523 8.52 16.49 17.46
C SER A 523 8.76 16.91 18.90
N ARG A 524 9.37 16.05 19.75
CA ARG A 524 9.64 16.43 21.15
C ARG A 524 10.75 17.44 21.31
N ASN A 525 11.63 17.55 20.32
CA ASN A 525 12.64 18.60 20.28
C ASN A 525 12.08 19.92 19.74
N GLY A 526 10.85 19.94 19.21
CA GLY A 526 10.20 21.14 18.66
C GLY A 526 10.93 21.67 17.42
N ARG A 527 11.39 20.78 16.53
CA ARG A 527 12.25 21.13 15.39
C ARG A 527 11.85 20.43 14.10
N ILE A 528 12.12 21.07 12.98
CA ILE A 528 12.22 20.42 11.67
C ILE A 528 13.70 20.26 11.32
N ARG A 529 14.12 19.02 11.07
CA ARG A 529 15.49 18.66 10.70
C ARG A 529 15.54 18.29 9.23
N ARG A 530 16.57 18.72 8.51
CA ARG A 530 16.84 18.35 7.11
C ARG A 530 18.09 17.50 7.03
N VAL A 531 18.02 16.39 6.31
CA VAL A 531 19.15 15.53 5.93
C VAL A 531 19.41 15.71 4.43
N ASP A 532 20.62 16.15 4.09
CA ASP A 532 21.01 16.35 2.70
C ASP A 532 21.52 15.05 2.02
N HIS A 533 21.89 15.16 0.74
CA HIS A 533 22.39 14.05 -0.07
C HIS A 533 23.69 13.43 0.44
N ASN A 534 24.47 14.17 1.23
CA ASN A 534 25.69 13.68 1.86
C ASN A 534 25.41 13.02 3.22
N GLY A 535 24.14 12.93 3.62
CA GLY A 535 23.73 12.39 4.92
C GLY A 535 24.04 13.32 6.08
N ILE A 536 24.15 14.63 5.85
CA ILE A 536 24.39 15.62 6.91
C ILE A 536 23.06 16.18 7.41
N ILE A 537 22.87 16.18 8.73
CA ILE A 537 21.65 16.70 9.37
C ILE A 537 21.81 18.17 9.80
N THR A 538 20.77 18.97 9.61
CA THR A 538 20.70 20.38 10.03
C THR A 538 19.31 20.75 10.54
N THR A 539 19.20 21.68 11.48
CA THR A 539 17.90 22.26 11.87
C THR A 539 17.53 23.39 10.91
N ILE A 540 16.33 23.34 10.33
CA ILE A 540 15.82 24.39 9.42
C ILE A 540 14.68 25.22 10.01
N ALA A 541 13.96 24.70 11.02
CA ALA A 541 12.92 25.41 11.74
C ALA A 541 12.83 24.91 13.18
N GLY A 542 12.42 25.80 14.09
CA GLY A 542 12.39 25.51 15.53
C GLY A 542 13.76 25.73 16.19
N GLY A 543 13.80 26.58 17.20
CA GLY A 543 15.03 27.01 17.86
C GLY A 543 14.84 28.25 18.74
N GLY A 544 13.75 28.99 18.54
CA GLY A 544 13.32 30.07 19.42
C GLY A 544 12.72 29.57 20.74
N SER A 545 12.71 30.44 21.75
CA SER A 545 12.10 30.18 23.06
C SER A 545 10.62 30.57 23.15
N THR A 546 10.09 31.24 22.13
CA THR A 546 8.72 31.77 22.10
C THR A 546 8.07 31.53 20.75
N TRP A 547 6.75 31.32 20.76
CA TRP A 547 5.97 31.23 19.54
C TRP A 547 5.82 32.62 18.91
N ALA A 548 6.15 32.74 17.62
CA ALA A 548 6.06 33.96 16.82
C ALA A 548 5.73 33.62 15.35
N ASP A 549 5.05 34.56 14.69
CA ASP A 549 4.62 34.48 13.29
C ASP A 549 5.25 35.60 12.46
N ASN A 550 5.40 35.41 11.14
CA ASN A 550 6.07 36.33 10.20
C ASN A 550 7.54 36.63 10.59
N VAL A 551 8.26 35.59 11.03
CA VAL A 551 9.67 35.66 11.41
C VAL A 551 10.46 34.55 10.69
N PRO A 552 11.80 34.61 10.62
CA PRO A 552 12.59 33.48 10.16
C PRO A 552 12.25 32.21 10.97
N ALA A 553 12.04 31.08 10.29
CA ALA A 553 11.56 29.84 10.90
C ALA A 553 12.48 29.31 12.03
N SER A 554 13.76 29.68 12.02
CA SER A 554 14.73 29.36 13.07
C SER A 554 14.58 30.16 14.37
N GLN A 555 13.85 31.30 14.33
CA GLN A 555 13.68 32.20 15.47
C GLN A 555 12.40 31.97 16.28
N THR A 556 11.48 31.14 15.78
CA THR A 556 10.23 30.79 16.47
C THR A 556 10.35 29.43 17.16
N ALA A 557 9.56 29.20 18.21
CA ALA A 557 9.34 27.88 18.77
C ALA A 557 8.32 27.10 17.92
N LEU A 558 8.51 25.78 17.78
CA LEU A 558 7.49 24.88 17.24
C LEU A 558 6.88 24.05 18.37
N ALA A 559 5.55 23.93 18.38
CA ALA A 559 4.77 23.21 19.36
C ALA A 559 4.49 21.77 18.88
N TYR A 560 5.48 20.90 19.03
CA TYR A 560 5.40 19.49 18.63
C TYR A 560 5.02 19.30 17.16
N PRO A 561 5.86 19.69 16.19
CA PRO A 561 5.53 19.50 14.78
C PRO A 561 5.22 18.03 14.49
N TRP A 562 4.03 17.73 13.94
CA TRP A 562 3.60 16.37 13.59
C TRP A 562 3.58 16.23 12.06
N GLY A 563 2.52 16.64 11.36
CA GLY A 563 2.44 16.52 9.91
C GLY A 563 3.34 17.48 9.14
N LEU A 564 3.93 17.01 8.05
CA LEU A 564 4.68 17.79 7.07
C LEU A 564 4.10 17.56 5.67
N ALA A 565 4.00 18.61 4.86
CA ALA A 565 3.61 18.51 3.46
C ALA A 565 4.24 19.65 2.64
N PHE A 566 4.39 19.43 1.34
CA PHE A 566 4.85 20.46 0.39
C PHE A 566 3.74 20.82 -0.57
N ASP A 567 3.73 22.06 -1.02
CA ASP A 567 2.98 22.48 -2.19
C ASP A 567 3.79 22.35 -3.48
N HIS A 568 3.19 22.62 -4.64
CA HIS A 568 3.88 22.48 -5.92
C HIS A 568 5.07 23.43 -6.11
N LEU A 569 5.17 24.50 -5.30
CA LEU A 569 6.29 25.45 -5.30
C LEU A 569 7.41 25.04 -4.32
N GLY A 570 7.24 23.95 -3.57
CA GLY A 570 8.21 23.46 -2.59
C GLY A 570 8.19 24.21 -1.25
N ARG A 571 7.12 24.93 -0.92
CA ARG A 571 6.95 25.55 0.41
C ARG A 571 6.50 24.50 1.42
N LEU A 572 7.09 24.53 2.62
CA LEU A 572 6.85 23.51 3.65
C LEU A 572 5.69 23.91 4.55
N TYR A 573 4.67 23.07 4.65
CA TYR A 573 3.58 23.15 5.62
C TYR A 573 3.87 22.24 6.82
N ILE A 574 3.58 22.73 8.02
CA ILE A 574 3.87 22.11 9.31
C ILE A 574 2.60 22.13 10.14
N ALA A 575 2.14 20.96 10.55
CA ALA A 575 1.04 20.81 11.49
C ALA A 575 1.55 20.78 12.93
N GLU A 576 0.94 21.61 13.79
CA GLU A 576 1.26 21.69 15.21
C GLU A 576 -0.02 21.41 16.03
N PRO A 577 -0.13 20.21 16.64
CA PRO A 577 -1.36 19.69 17.23
C PRO A 577 -1.73 20.31 18.59
N TYR A 578 -0.79 20.95 19.28
CA TYR A 578 -0.95 21.38 20.67
C TYR A 578 -0.76 22.89 20.82
N ASN A 579 -1.38 23.48 21.85
CA ASN A 579 -1.35 24.92 22.16
C ASN A 579 -2.03 25.81 21.10
N ALA A 580 -3.34 25.60 20.89
CA ALA A 580 -4.14 26.14 19.78
C ALA A 580 -3.63 25.61 18.43
N ALA A 581 -4.17 24.45 18.01
CA ALA A 581 -3.66 23.73 16.86
C ALA A 581 -3.61 24.64 15.62
N VAL A 582 -2.44 24.66 14.96
CA VAL A 582 -2.18 25.50 13.78
C VAL A 582 -1.49 24.70 12.69
N VAL A 583 -1.74 25.10 11.45
CA VAL A 583 -0.86 24.78 10.33
C VAL A 583 -0.05 26.03 10.00
N ARG A 584 1.27 25.92 10.01
CA ARG A 584 2.19 26.97 9.58
C ARG A 584 2.89 26.60 8.28
N ARG A 585 3.21 27.59 7.45
CA ARG A 585 3.95 27.42 6.19
C ARG A 585 5.26 28.19 6.24
N ILE A 586 6.33 27.61 5.71
CA ILE A 586 7.62 28.27 5.50
C ILE A 586 7.75 28.60 4.01
N ASP A 587 7.91 29.89 3.72
CA ASP A 587 8.08 30.41 2.36
C ASP A 587 9.53 30.28 1.89
N ALA A 588 9.77 30.52 0.59
CA ALA A 588 11.09 30.37 -0.03
C ALA A 588 12.17 31.30 0.56
N ASP A 589 11.77 32.39 1.21
CA ASP A 589 12.64 33.31 1.96
C ASP A 589 12.97 32.83 3.39
N GLY A 590 12.39 31.69 3.80
CA GLY A 590 12.58 31.10 5.12
C GLY A 590 11.72 31.72 6.22
N ILE A 591 10.75 32.58 5.87
CA ILE A 591 9.80 33.17 6.81
C ILE A 591 8.63 32.20 7.05
N ILE A 592 8.19 32.11 8.31
CA ILE A 592 7.08 31.24 8.72
C ILE A 592 5.78 32.02 8.92
N HIS A 593 4.66 31.48 8.44
CA HIS A 593 3.33 32.09 8.43
C HIS A 593 2.26 31.13 8.98
N VAL A 594 1.26 31.60 9.72
CA VAL A 594 0.05 30.83 10.04
C VAL A 594 -0.89 30.76 8.84
N VAL A 595 -1.31 29.55 8.47
CA VAL A 595 -2.25 29.31 7.35
C VAL A 595 -3.63 28.90 7.84
N ALA A 596 -3.70 28.11 8.92
CA ALA A 596 -4.96 27.63 9.46
C ALA A 596 -4.88 27.43 10.98
N GLY A 597 -6.03 27.53 11.66
CA GLY A 597 -6.13 27.31 13.10
C GLY A 597 -5.76 28.53 13.95
N GLY A 598 -5.61 28.33 15.27
CA GLY A 598 -5.20 29.38 16.22
C GLY A 598 -6.34 30.03 17.03
N ASN A 599 -7.60 29.77 16.69
CA ASN A 599 -8.75 30.14 17.54
C ASN A 599 -8.94 29.10 18.67
N THR A 600 -9.61 29.46 19.77
CA THR A 600 -9.97 28.59 20.91
C THR A 600 -11.47 28.56 21.21
N SER A 601 -12.32 29.13 20.34
CA SER A 601 -13.76 29.29 20.56
C SER A 601 -14.60 28.01 20.41
N ASN A 602 -13.98 26.86 20.13
CA ASN A 602 -14.64 25.58 19.78
C ASN A 602 -15.60 25.66 18.57
N ASP A 603 -15.48 26.68 17.72
CA ASP A 603 -16.23 26.80 16.46
C ASP A 603 -15.35 26.30 15.29
N PRO A 604 -15.77 25.26 14.54
CA PRO A 604 -15.05 24.79 13.36
C PRO A 604 -14.78 25.89 12.34
N GLY A 605 -15.62 26.93 12.24
CA GLY A 605 -15.37 28.09 11.38
C GLY A 605 -15.60 27.85 9.88
N ASP A 606 -16.42 26.85 9.51
CA ASP A 606 -16.73 26.56 8.11
C ASP A 606 -17.30 27.78 7.38
N GLY A 607 -16.76 28.06 6.19
CA GLY A 607 -17.13 29.22 5.37
C GLY A 607 -16.45 30.54 5.77
N SER A 608 -15.51 30.50 6.72
CA SER A 608 -14.70 31.66 7.13
C SER A 608 -13.22 31.46 6.83
N LEU A 609 -12.39 32.49 7.06
CA LEU A 609 -10.93 32.38 6.90
C LEU A 609 -10.36 31.30 7.83
N ALA A 610 -9.49 30.45 7.30
CA ALA A 610 -8.91 29.32 8.01
C ALA A 610 -8.12 29.71 9.27
N THR A 611 -7.50 30.89 9.29
CA THR A 611 -6.78 31.45 10.45
C THR A 611 -7.70 31.82 11.62
N ASN A 612 -9.02 31.82 11.42
CA ASN A 612 -10.01 32.06 12.47
C ASN A 612 -10.71 30.78 12.94
N ALA A 613 -10.38 29.61 12.38
CA ALA A 613 -11.02 28.36 12.74
C ALA A 613 -10.43 27.76 14.03
N TYR A 614 -11.29 27.14 14.84
CA TYR A 614 -10.83 26.19 15.84
C TYR A 614 -10.64 24.82 15.17
N ILE A 615 -9.48 24.22 15.40
CA ILE A 615 -9.14 22.87 14.95
C ILE A 615 -8.80 22.08 16.22
N GLY A 616 -9.43 20.93 16.41
CA GLY A 616 -9.36 20.17 17.66
C GLY A 616 -7.97 19.63 17.97
N ARG A 617 -7.40 18.90 17.01
CA ARG A 617 -6.00 18.46 16.98
C ARG A 617 -5.64 18.18 15.53
N ILE A 618 -4.47 18.60 15.08
CA ILE A 618 -4.02 18.32 13.71
C ILE A 618 -2.99 17.21 13.74
N GLU A 619 -3.31 16.05 13.19
CA GLU A 619 -2.34 14.96 13.08
C GLU A 619 -1.65 14.94 11.73
N GLY A 620 -2.42 14.74 10.66
CA GLY A 620 -1.94 14.71 9.28
C GLY A 620 -2.47 15.86 8.44
N ILE A 621 -1.68 16.21 7.42
CA ILE A 621 -2.00 17.21 6.40
C ILE A 621 -1.56 16.71 5.03
N ALA A 622 -2.27 17.13 3.99
CA ALA A 622 -1.89 16.92 2.60
C ALA A 622 -2.33 18.10 1.75
N LEU A 623 -1.71 18.27 0.58
CA LEU A 623 -2.15 19.23 -0.43
C LEU A 623 -2.58 18.50 -1.68
N ASP A 624 -3.56 19.05 -2.39
CA ASP A 624 -3.92 18.60 -3.75
C ASP A 624 -3.08 19.32 -4.82
N ALA A 625 -3.30 18.97 -6.09
CA ALA A 625 -2.57 19.56 -7.22
C ALA A 625 -2.83 21.07 -7.41
N ASP A 626 -3.90 21.60 -6.80
CA ASP A 626 -4.26 23.02 -6.82
C ASP A 626 -3.80 23.74 -5.52
N ASP A 627 -2.94 23.10 -4.72
CA ASP A 627 -2.46 23.54 -3.41
C ASP A 627 -3.54 23.73 -2.32
N ASN A 628 -4.73 23.16 -2.48
CA ASN A 628 -5.70 23.18 -1.38
C ASN A 628 -5.21 22.30 -0.25
N LEU A 629 -5.22 22.83 0.98
CA LEU A 629 -4.72 22.14 2.16
C LEU A 629 -5.83 21.31 2.82
N TYR A 630 -5.61 20.02 2.93
CA TYR A 630 -6.45 19.08 3.67
C TYR A 630 -5.87 18.81 5.05
N ILE A 631 -6.72 18.84 6.07
CA ILE A 631 -6.35 18.76 7.48
C ILE A 631 -7.18 17.66 8.14
N ALA A 632 -6.52 16.68 8.75
CA ALA A 632 -7.16 15.76 9.67
C ALA A 632 -7.43 16.45 11.01
N ASP A 633 -8.67 16.88 11.22
CA ASP A 633 -9.14 17.57 12.42
C ASP A 633 -9.61 16.51 13.44
N THR A 634 -8.62 15.99 14.15
CA THR A 634 -8.68 14.88 15.10
C THR A 634 -9.22 15.34 16.47
N ALA A 635 -9.47 14.38 17.37
CA ALA A 635 -10.11 14.62 18.66
C ALA A 635 -11.51 15.20 18.48
N ASN A 636 -11.86 16.30 19.12
CA ASN A 636 -13.27 16.71 19.30
C ASN A 636 -14.10 16.85 18.01
N HIS A 637 -13.49 17.12 16.86
CA HIS A 637 -14.22 17.29 15.61
C HIS A 637 -14.37 16.02 14.80
N HIS A 638 -13.38 15.12 14.78
CA HIS A 638 -13.40 13.89 13.98
C HIS A 638 -13.81 14.14 12.51
N THR A 639 -13.21 15.16 11.89
CA THR A 639 -13.54 15.61 10.53
C THR A 639 -12.28 15.75 9.68
N ILE A 640 -12.46 15.81 8.36
CA ILE A 640 -11.45 16.31 7.44
C ILE A 640 -11.86 17.70 6.96
N ARG A 641 -10.93 18.64 7.01
CA ARG A 641 -11.13 20.04 6.62
C ARG A 641 -10.33 20.34 5.37
N ARG A 642 -10.87 21.14 4.46
CA ARG A 642 -10.19 21.67 3.28
C ARG A 642 -10.08 23.19 3.40
N VAL A 643 -8.88 23.71 3.26
CA VAL A 643 -8.60 25.15 3.09
C VAL A 643 -8.36 25.40 1.62
N ASP A 644 -9.21 26.22 1.02
CA ASP A 644 -9.06 26.65 -0.36
C ASP A 644 -7.87 27.60 -0.50
N HIS A 645 -6.94 27.30 -1.40
CA HIS A 645 -5.69 28.06 -1.52
C HIS A 645 -5.92 29.52 -1.92
N ALA A 646 -6.80 29.74 -2.91
CA ALA A 646 -7.02 31.06 -3.48
C ALA A 646 -7.76 32.00 -2.52
N SER A 647 -8.75 31.48 -1.79
CA SER A 647 -9.60 32.29 -0.89
C SER A 647 -9.19 32.23 0.58
N GLY A 648 -8.40 31.23 1.00
CA GLY A 648 -8.08 30.96 2.39
C GLY A 648 -9.27 30.50 3.24
N ILE A 649 -10.39 30.11 2.61
CA ILE A 649 -11.61 29.69 3.30
C ILE A 649 -11.53 28.21 3.69
N ILE A 650 -11.90 27.88 4.93
CA ILE A 650 -11.95 26.50 5.43
C ILE A 650 -13.36 25.92 5.35
N THR A 651 -13.46 24.63 5.01
CA THR A 651 -14.72 23.87 4.92
C THR A 651 -14.54 22.43 5.39
N THR A 652 -15.58 21.82 5.96
CA THR A 652 -15.60 20.38 6.26
C THR A 652 -15.95 19.59 5.00
N VAL A 653 -15.10 18.64 4.63
CA VAL A 653 -15.27 17.78 3.45
C VAL A 653 -15.61 16.32 3.78
N ALA A 654 -15.31 15.87 5.00
CA ALA A 654 -15.71 14.56 5.49
C ALA A 654 -15.88 14.53 7.02
N GLY A 655 -16.74 13.65 7.51
CA GLY A 655 -17.03 13.49 8.95
C GLY A 655 -18.06 14.49 9.49
N GLN A 656 -18.41 14.32 10.76
CA GLN A 656 -19.31 15.22 11.49
C GLN A 656 -18.71 15.63 12.83
N THR A 657 -18.68 16.94 13.08
CA THR A 657 -18.17 17.53 14.32
C THR A 657 -18.84 16.92 15.56
N PHE A 658 -18.04 16.50 16.54
CA PHE A 658 -18.48 15.89 17.80
C PHE A 658 -19.26 14.56 17.66
N LYS A 659 -19.10 13.84 16.54
CA LYS A 659 -19.73 12.53 16.32
C LYS A 659 -18.71 11.45 15.99
N PRO A 660 -17.95 10.96 16.99
CA PRO A 660 -17.05 9.83 16.80
C PRO A 660 -17.83 8.56 16.44
N GLY A 661 -17.28 7.78 15.52
CA GLY A 661 -17.72 6.41 15.25
C GLY A 661 -17.57 6.06 13.78
N TYR A 662 -18.20 4.97 13.35
CA TYR A 662 -18.20 4.49 11.98
C TYR A 662 -19.62 4.49 11.39
N GLY A 663 -19.77 5.01 10.17
CA GLY A 663 -21.02 5.00 9.41
C GLY A 663 -20.96 5.86 8.15
N GLY A 664 -21.99 5.77 7.31
CA GLY A 664 -22.17 6.62 6.12
C GLY A 664 -21.62 6.07 4.80
N ASP A 665 -21.11 4.83 4.76
CA ASP A 665 -20.60 4.22 3.54
C ASP A 665 -21.66 4.19 2.41
N GLY A 666 -21.26 4.61 1.21
CA GLY A 666 -22.13 4.79 0.05
C GLY A 666 -22.96 6.08 0.07
N GLY A 667 -22.84 6.89 1.13
CA GLY A 667 -23.54 8.17 1.30
C GLY A 667 -22.59 9.38 1.29
N SER A 668 -23.14 10.55 1.59
CA SER A 668 -22.39 11.82 1.62
C SER A 668 -21.29 11.81 2.68
N ALA A 669 -20.08 12.19 2.30
CA ALA A 669 -18.90 12.22 3.17
C ALA A 669 -19.07 13.17 4.38
N THR A 670 -19.74 14.31 4.22
CA THR A 670 -20.00 15.27 5.31
C THR A 670 -21.10 14.81 6.28
N GLN A 671 -21.76 13.68 5.99
CA GLN A 671 -22.69 13.03 6.90
C GLN A 671 -22.14 11.72 7.48
N ALA A 672 -20.92 11.34 7.11
CA ALA A 672 -20.27 10.15 7.61
C ALA A 672 -19.81 10.32 9.07
N PHE A 673 -19.59 9.21 9.74
CA PHE A 673 -18.88 9.19 11.02
C PHE A 673 -17.45 8.72 10.78
N LEU A 674 -16.51 9.49 11.33
CA LEU A 674 -15.09 9.16 11.46
C LEU A 674 -14.76 9.11 12.96
N GLN A 675 -13.68 8.44 13.32
CA GLN A 675 -13.21 8.39 14.70
C GLN A 675 -11.70 8.55 14.72
N ASP A 676 -11.28 9.74 15.17
CA ASP A 676 -9.89 10.16 15.23
C ASP A 676 -9.14 9.91 13.91
N PRO A 677 -9.50 10.63 12.84
CA PRO A 677 -8.73 10.58 11.61
C PRO A 677 -7.29 11.03 11.90
N ALA A 678 -6.31 10.18 11.60
CA ALA A 678 -4.90 10.39 11.92
C ALA A 678 -4.15 11.05 10.76
N ASP A 679 -4.55 10.75 9.53
CA ASP A 679 -3.88 11.26 8.34
C ASP A 679 -4.83 11.32 7.14
N VAL A 680 -4.39 12.08 6.12
CA VAL A 680 -5.11 12.28 4.88
C VAL A 680 -4.13 12.30 3.71
N ALA A 681 -4.54 11.73 2.58
CA ALA A 681 -3.83 11.81 1.31
C ALA A 681 -4.81 12.17 0.20
N VAL A 682 -4.37 12.99 -0.74
CA VAL A 682 -5.14 13.30 -1.95
C VAL A 682 -4.50 12.55 -3.10
N ALA A 683 -5.29 11.71 -3.75
CA ALA A 683 -4.83 11.03 -4.95
C ALA A 683 -4.73 12.01 -6.13
N PRO A 684 -3.92 11.71 -7.17
CA PRO A 684 -3.79 12.57 -8.34
C PRO A 684 -5.10 12.90 -9.07
N ASN A 685 -6.12 12.04 -8.95
CA ASN A 685 -7.45 12.27 -9.51
C ASN A 685 -8.38 13.10 -8.59
N GLY A 686 -7.86 13.64 -7.48
CA GLY A 686 -8.62 14.41 -6.50
C GLY A 686 -9.41 13.59 -5.47
N ASP A 687 -9.36 12.26 -5.53
CA ASP A 687 -9.99 11.41 -4.51
C ASP A 687 -9.25 11.56 -3.17
N LEU A 688 -10.01 11.63 -2.08
CA LEU A 688 -9.46 11.79 -0.73
C LEU A 688 -9.39 10.44 -0.02
N PHE A 689 -8.25 10.11 0.56
CA PHE A 689 -8.04 8.93 1.39
C PHE A 689 -7.75 9.34 2.83
N ILE A 690 -8.42 8.69 3.77
CA ILE A 690 -8.44 9.09 5.17
C ILE A 690 -8.05 7.90 6.02
N ALA A 691 -6.97 8.04 6.81
CA ALA A 691 -6.63 7.10 7.86
C ALA A 691 -7.58 7.30 9.05
N ASP A 692 -8.68 6.55 9.09
CA ASP A 692 -9.72 6.62 10.12
C ASP A 692 -9.31 5.75 11.31
N GLY A 693 -8.38 6.29 12.10
CA GLY A 693 -7.50 5.55 13.02
C GLY A 693 -8.23 4.64 14.00
N ASN A 694 -9.15 5.20 14.79
CA ASN A 694 -9.89 4.42 15.81
C ASN A 694 -11.00 3.56 15.22
N ASN A 695 -11.35 3.78 13.95
CA ASN A 695 -12.21 2.88 13.20
C ASN A 695 -11.44 1.77 12.48
N HIS A 696 -10.11 1.72 12.56
CA HIS A 696 -9.28 0.65 11.99
C HIS A 696 -9.48 0.48 10.47
N ARG A 697 -9.65 1.61 9.78
CA ARG A 697 -10.00 1.66 8.36
C ARG A 697 -9.26 2.78 7.65
N VAL A 698 -9.06 2.60 6.35
CA VAL A 698 -8.84 3.70 5.42
C VAL A 698 -10.14 3.95 4.67
N ARG A 699 -10.60 5.20 4.70
CA ARG A 699 -11.84 5.64 4.03
C ARG A 699 -11.48 6.39 2.75
N LYS A 700 -12.25 6.20 1.69
CA LYS A 700 -12.10 6.92 0.42
C LYS A 700 -13.31 7.84 0.21
N VAL A 701 -13.08 9.09 -0.14
CA VAL A 701 -14.10 10.03 -0.62
C VAL A 701 -13.88 10.31 -2.09
N SER A 702 -14.89 10.04 -2.91
CA SER A 702 -14.89 10.29 -4.34
C SER A 702 -16.21 10.95 -4.75
N GLY A 703 -16.15 12.09 -5.45
CA GLY A 703 -17.36 12.85 -5.80
C GLY A 703 -18.24 13.23 -4.60
N GLY A 704 -17.66 13.39 -3.41
CA GLY A 704 -18.38 13.67 -2.16
C GLY A 704 -19.06 12.45 -1.51
N ILE A 705 -18.87 11.24 -2.05
CA ILE A 705 -19.37 9.98 -1.47
C ILE A 705 -18.24 9.28 -0.71
N ILE A 706 -18.49 8.85 0.53
CA ILE A 706 -17.50 8.10 1.32
C ILE A 706 -17.73 6.59 1.24
N THR A 707 -16.65 5.81 1.24
CA THR A 707 -16.67 4.34 1.34
C THR A 707 -15.48 3.84 2.17
N THR A 708 -15.58 2.62 2.69
CA THR A 708 -14.41 1.92 3.23
C THR A 708 -13.56 1.38 2.09
N PHE A 709 -12.29 1.79 2.04
CA PHE A 709 -11.34 1.37 1.02
C PHE A 709 -10.45 0.20 1.49
N ALA A 710 -9.89 0.31 2.69
CA ALA A 710 -9.10 -0.74 3.32
C ALA A 710 -9.46 -0.88 4.81
N GLY A 711 -9.27 -2.07 5.37
CA GLY A 711 -9.61 -2.37 6.76
C GLY A 711 -11.07 -2.80 6.94
N ASN A 712 -11.28 -3.86 7.70
CA ASN A 712 -12.62 -4.38 8.02
C ASN A 712 -13.19 -3.80 9.34
N GLY A 713 -12.42 -2.96 10.03
CA GLY A 713 -12.77 -2.36 11.31
C GLY A 713 -12.39 -3.12 12.57
N SER A 714 -11.79 -4.29 12.43
CA SER A 714 -11.16 -5.00 13.53
C SER A 714 -9.67 -4.66 13.56
N ALA A 715 -9.16 -4.27 14.73
CA ALA A 715 -7.72 -4.13 14.95
C ALA A 715 -7.01 -5.44 14.63
N GLY A 716 -5.95 -5.37 13.84
CA GLY A 716 -5.04 -6.47 13.54
C GLY A 716 -4.18 -6.17 12.32
N CYS A 717 -3.49 -7.20 11.84
CA CYS A 717 -2.62 -7.11 10.67
C CYS A 717 -2.98 -8.14 9.57
N MET A 718 -4.05 -8.91 9.76
CA MET A 718 -4.39 -10.06 8.90
C MET A 718 -4.88 -9.61 7.52
N GLY A 719 -4.84 -10.52 6.54
CA GLY A 719 -5.42 -10.31 5.19
C GLY A 719 -4.44 -9.99 4.06
N ASP A 720 -3.13 -10.16 4.26
CA ASP A 720 -2.12 -10.01 3.18
C ASP A 720 -2.44 -10.97 2.02
N GLY A 721 -2.26 -10.48 0.79
CA GLY A 721 -2.60 -11.21 -0.44
C GLY A 721 -4.09 -11.28 -0.75
N GLY A 722 -4.94 -10.73 0.12
CA GLY A 722 -6.38 -10.62 -0.07
C GLY A 722 -6.86 -9.21 -0.42
N PRO A 723 -8.18 -9.00 -0.56
CA PRO A 723 -8.75 -7.68 -0.84
C PRO A 723 -8.57 -6.74 0.37
N ALA A 724 -8.14 -5.51 0.11
CA ALA A 724 -7.79 -4.55 1.15
C ALA A 724 -8.94 -4.24 2.12
N ASN A 725 -10.19 -4.23 1.66
CA ASN A 725 -11.36 -3.98 2.52
C ASN A 725 -11.70 -5.13 3.49
N ALA A 726 -11.18 -6.34 3.25
CA ALA A 726 -11.35 -7.49 4.14
C ALA A 726 -10.19 -7.63 5.15
N ALA A 727 -9.05 -6.99 4.87
CA ALA A 727 -7.89 -7.02 5.74
C ALA A 727 -8.16 -6.31 7.07
N GLN A 728 -7.38 -6.67 8.08
CA GLN A 728 -7.37 -5.95 9.36
C GLN A 728 -6.26 -4.91 9.33
N LEU A 729 -6.58 -3.73 9.86
CA LEU A 729 -5.64 -2.64 10.11
C LEU A 729 -5.73 -2.29 11.59
N SER A 730 -4.64 -1.85 12.19
CA SER A 730 -4.60 -1.44 13.59
C SER A 730 -4.17 0.00 13.67
N TYR A 731 -5.11 0.89 14.01
CA TYR A 731 -4.86 2.33 14.18
C TYR A 731 -4.01 2.91 13.03
N PRO A 732 -4.49 2.90 11.77
CA PRO A 732 -3.71 3.47 10.67
C PRO A 732 -3.29 4.91 10.99
N THR A 733 -1.99 5.16 10.93
CA THR A 733 -1.30 6.40 11.34
C THR A 733 -0.88 7.26 10.17
N GLY A 734 -0.79 6.69 8.96
CA GLY A 734 -0.37 7.40 7.77
C GLY A 734 -0.92 6.76 6.50
N VAL A 735 -1.25 7.61 5.52
CA VAL A 735 -1.62 7.21 4.16
C VAL A 735 -0.86 8.08 3.16
N GLU A 736 -0.24 7.49 2.15
CA GLU A 736 0.49 8.23 1.11
C GLU A 736 0.52 7.45 -0.20
N PHE A 737 0.52 8.15 -1.33
CA PHE A 737 0.61 7.53 -2.65
C PHE A 737 2.05 7.49 -3.14
N ASP A 738 2.41 6.42 -3.85
CA ASP A 738 3.58 6.45 -4.72
C ASP A 738 3.23 7.11 -6.08
N ALA A 739 4.25 7.36 -6.90
CA ALA A 739 4.08 7.95 -8.23
C ALA A 739 3.28 7.06 -9.22
N THR A 740 3.06 5.79 -8.87
CA THR A 740 2.32 4.83 -9.69
C THR A 740 0.84 4.72 -9.32
N GLY A 741 0.42 5.31 -8.20
CA GLY A 741 -0.96 5.25 -7.70
C GLY A 741 -1.22 4.13 -6.69
N ASN A 742 -0.17 3.49 -6.16
CA ASN A 742 -0.30 2.56 -5.04
C ASN A 742 -0.44 3.34 -3.73
N LEU A 743 -1.32 2.85 -2.85
CA LEU A 743 -1.53 3.47 -1.53
C LEU A 743 -0.72 2.73 -0.47
N TYR A 744 0.15 3.45 0.23
CA TYR A 744 0.90 2.96 1.38
C TYR A 744 0.18 3.36 2.66
N ILE A 745 0.00 2.39 3.57
CA ILE A 745 -0.73 2.52 4.82
C ILE A 745 0.21 2.13 5.95
N SER A 746 0.61 3.12 6.74
CA SER A 746 1.33 2.90 8.00
C SER A 746 0.33 2.59 9.10
N HIS A 747 0.53 1.49 9.83
CA HIS A 747 -0.35 1.10 10.93
C HIS A 747 0.36 0.12 11.89
N ASP A 748 0.16 0.27 13.20
CA ASP A 748 0.75 -0.56 14.26
C ASP A 748 2.27 -0.80 14.11
N THR A 749 2.68 -1.93 13.57
CA THR A 749 4.09 -2.32 13.37
C THR A 749 4.45 -2.49 11.89
N ARG A 750 3.58 -2.02 10.98
CA ARG A 750 3.66 -2.32 9.54
C ARG A 750 3.43 -1.13 8.65
N ILE A 751 4.01 -1.23 7.46
CA ILE A 751 3.62 -0.46 6.27
C ILE A 751 3.07 -1.47 5.28
N ARG A 752 1.83 -1.24 4.84
CA ARG A 752 1.16 -2.08 3.84
C ARG A 752 0.86 -1.30 2.58
N GLU A 753 1.05 -1.94 1.44
CA GLU A 753 0.76 -1.40 0.13
C GLU A 753 -0.57 -1.98 -0.39
N VAL A 754 -1.41 -1.13 -0.96
CA VAL A 754 -2.57 -1.53 -1.76
C VAL A 754 -2.28 -1.21 -3.22
N PHE A 755 -2.11 -2.25 -4.04
CA PHE A 755 -1.76 -2.11 -5.45
C PHE A 755 -2.91 -1.51 -6.27
N GLY A 756 -2.58 -0.56 -7.14
CA GLY A 756 -3.53 0.07 -8.07
C GLY A 756 -4.70 0.76 -7.34
N ALA A 757 -4.41 1.40 -6.21
CA ALA A 757 -5.41 2.01 -5.34
C ALA A 757 -6.16 3.17 -6.02
N THR A 758 -5.44 3.89 -6.87
CA THR A 758 -6.02 4.79 -7.87
C THR A 758 -5.40 4.50 -9.23
N PRO A 759 -6.11 4.84 -10.33
CA PRO A 759 -5.42 4.93 -11.60
C PRO A 759 -4.27 5.93 -11.48
N ARG A 760 -3.15 5.63 -12.15
CA ARG A 760 -1.87 6.34 -12.13
C ARG A 760 -2.01 7.87 -12.15
N ALA A 761 -0.99 8.61 -11.68
CA ALA A 761 -0.93 10.04 -11.95
C ALA A 761 -0.95 10.27 -13.47
N HIS A 762 -2.08 10.75 -14.00
CA HIS A 762 -2.21 11.05 -15.41
C HIS A 762 -2.08 12.55 -15.62
N PRO A 763 -1.32 12.98 -16.64
CA PRO A 763 -1.24 14.38 -16.98
C PRO A 763 -2.64 14.91 -17.32
N THR A 764 -3.05 15.97 -16.63
CA THR A 764 -4.25 16.78 -16.97
C THR A 764 -3.99 17.70 -18.15
N THR A 765 -2.72 17.78 -18.62
CA THR A 765 -2.30 18.58 -19.77
C THR A 765 -1.48 17.73 -20.73
N TYR A 766 -1.89 17.72 -22.01
CA TYR A 766 -1.18 17.07 -23.10
C TYR A 766 -0.68 18.12 -24.08
N TYR A 767 0.59 18.00 -24.47
CA TYR A 767 1.25 18.84 -25.45
C TYR A 767 1.26 18.12 -26.80
N LEU A 768 0.84 18.82 -27.85
CA LEU A 768 0.71 18.31 -29.21
C LEU A 768 1.70 19.07 -30.10
N PRO A 769 2.94 18.58 -30.28
CA PRO A 769 4.00 19.40 -30.87
C PRO A 769 3.71 19.81 -32.32
N ALA A 770 3.09 18.97 -33.14
CA ALA A 770 2.93 19.22 -34.57
C ALA A 770 1.49 19.02 -35.07
N LEU A 771 0.73 20.11 -35.11
CA LEU A 771 -0.61 20.17 -35.68
C LEU A 771 -0.61 20.98 -36.99
N MET A 772 -1.44 20.58 -37.95
CA MET A 772 -1.37 21.11 -39.33
C MET A 772 -2.76 21.25 -39.94
N ASN A 773 -2.95 22.28 -40.76
CA ASN A 773 -4.12 22.43 -41.62
C ASN A 773 -3.69 22.67 -43.08
N ARG A 774 -3.73 21.62 -43.91
CA ARG A 774 -3.25 21.56 -45.31
C ARG A 774 -1.83 22.11 -45.54
N ALA A 775 -0.96 22.03 -44.55
CA ALA A 775 0.43 22.51 -44.65
C ALA A 775 1.36 21.48 -45.32
N PHE A 776 2.61 21.85 -45.60
CA PHE A 776 3.70 20.94 -46.00
C PHE A 776 3.42 19.94 -47.14
N GLY A 777 2.59 20.29 -48.12
CA GLY A 777 2.18 19.38 -49.20
C GLY A 777 0.74 18.86 -49.08
N GLY A 778 -0.08 19.50 -48.25
CA GLY A 778 -1.51 19.24 -48.12
C GLY A 778 -1.92 18.48 -46.85
N PHE A 779 -1.03 18.38 -45.86
CA PHE A 779 -1.22 17.66 -44.61
C PHE A 779 -2.23 18.35 -43.69
N SER A 780 -3.21 17.61 -43.19
CA SER A 780 -4.11 18.07 -42.11
C SER A 780 -4.05 17.10 -40.95
N THR A 781 -4.25 17.55 -39.72
CA THR A 781 -4.35 16.63 -38.59
C THR A 781 -5.78 16.44 -38.09
N THR A 782 -6.04 15.30 -37.46
CA THR A 782 -7.27 14.97 -36.75
C THR A 782 -6.89 14.44 -35.37
N ILE A 783 -7.47 15.00 -34.32
CA ILE A 783 -7.14 14.68 -32.92
C ILE A 783 -8.27 13.86 -32.32
N TYR A 784 -7.94 12.77 -31.66
CA TYR A 784 -8.86 11.89 -30.94
C TYR A 784 -8.58 12.01 -29.45
N VAL A 785 -9.59 12.35 -28.66
CA VAL A 785 -9.47 12.49 -27.22
C VAL A 785 -10.44 11.52 -26.56
N GLU A 786 -9.92 10.48 -25.94
CA GLU A 786 -10.71 9.48 -25.24
C GLU A 786 -10.80 9.83 -23.75
N ASN A 787 -12.00 9.80 -23.19
CA ASN A 787 -12.20 9.88 -21.75
C ASN A 787 -11.78 8.56 -21.10
N THR A 788 -10.74 8.60 -20.28
CA THR A 788 -10.20 7.45 -19.55
C THR A 788 -10.34 7.59 -18.04
N SER A 789 -11.16 8.55 -17.56
CA SER A 789 -11.32 8.84 -16.13
C SER A 789 -12.01 7.73 -15.34
N GLY A 790 -12.70 6.81 -16.01
CA GLY A 790 -13.57 5.84 -15.35
C GLY A 790 -14.93 6.42 -14.95
N GLN A 791 -15.20 7.69 -15.24
CA GLN A 791 -16.49 8.38 -15.00
C GLN A 791 -16.85 9.28 -16.18
N ALA A 792 -18.04 9.89 -16.17
CA ALA A 792 -18.45 10.83 -17.22
C ALA A 792 -17.90 12.24 -16.96
N LEU A 793 -17.36 12.86 -18.00
CA LEU A 793 -16.90 14.25 -18.04
C LEU A 793 -18.02 15.20 -18.51
N ALA A 794 -18.09 16.37 -17.89
CA ALA A 794 -19.03 17.42 -18.26
C ALA A 794 -18.66 18.08 -19.61
N ALA A 795 -19.60 18.82 -20.20
CA ALA A 795 -19.28 19.69 -21.35
C ALA A 795 -18.20 20.71 -20.98
N GLY A 796 -17.21 20.89 -21.86
CA GLY A 796 -16.07 21.78 -21.65
C GLY A 796 -15.02 21.25 -20.68
N ALA A 797 -15.18 20.02 -20.16
CA ALA A 797 -14.19 19.37 -19.30
C ALA A 797 -12.84 19.12 -20.01
N VAL A 798 -12.84 19.08 -21.34
CA VAL A 798 -11.62 19.09 -22.14
C VAL A 798 -11.61 20.31 -23.06
N SER A 799 -10.47 20.97 -23.16
CA SER A 799 -10.22 22.11 -24.04
C SER A 799 -8.90 21.95 -24.79
N LEU A 800 -8.84 22.48 -26.01
CA LEU A 800 -7.64 22.47 -26.85
C LEU A 800 -7.39 23.88 -27.38
N ALA A 801 -6.21 24.41 -27.06
CA ALA A 801 -5.69 25.67 -27.58
C ALA A 801 -4.60 25.42 -28.62
N TYR A 802 -4.47 26.32 -29.59
CA TYR A 802 -3.51 26.22 -30.69
C TYR A 802 -2.53 27.39 -30.69
N TYR A 803 -1.29 27.13 -31.09
CA TYR A 803 -0.21 28.13 -31.10
C TYR A 803 0.61 28.03 -32.38
N ASP A 804 1.04 29.16 -32.91
CA ASP A 804 1.96 29.19 -34.06
C ASP A 804 3.40 28.82 -33.65
N ASN A 805 4.32 28.74 -34.62
CA ASN A 805 5.73 28.40 -34.37
C ASN A 805 6.47 29.44 -33.49
N GLY A 806 5.88 30.60 -33.21
CA GLY A 806 6.41 31.61 -32.29
C GLY A 806 5.83 31.50 -30.87
N GLY A 807 4.90 30.58 -30.63
CA GLY A 807 4.18 30.44 -29.36
C GLY A 807 3.01 31.41 -29.20
N ALA A 808 2.60 32.12 -30.25
CA ALA A 808 1.42 32.99 -30.19
C ALA A 808 0.15 32.17 -30.40
N SER A 809 -0.88 32.41 -29.58
CA SER A 809 -2.18 31.74 -29.72
C SER A 809 -2.83 32.07 -31.06
N VAL A 810 -3.39 31.05 -31.72
CA VAL A 810 -4.08 31.14 -33.00
C VAL A 810 -5.41 30.39 -32.99
N GLY A 811 -6.35 30.83 -33.83
CA GLY A 811 -7.68 30.22 -33.90
C GLY A 811 -8.56 30.54 -32.68
N ALA A 812 -9.72 29.89 -32.62
CA ALA A 812 -10.69 30.02 -31.52
C ALA A 812 -10.53 28.93 -30.44
N GLY A 813 -9.78 27.87 -30.74
CA GLY A 813 -9.70 26.68 -29.90
C GLY A 813 -10.93 25.79 -30.00
N ASP A 814 -10.87 24.62 -29.37
CA ASP A 814 -11.95 23.63 -29.34
C ASP A 814 -12.29 23.25 -27.88
N SER A 815 -13.56 22.95 -27.60
CA SER A 815 -14.02 22.46 -26.29
C SER A 815 -14.95 21.26 -26.43
N SER A 816 -14.82 20.30 -25.51
CA SER A 816 -15.51 19.02 -25.64
C SER A 816 -17.02 19.13 -25.35
N PRO A 817 -17.85 18.30 -26.00
CA PRO A 817 -19.17 17.97 -25.46
C PRO A 817 -19.02 17.17 -24.14
N PRO A 818 -20.12 16.83 -23.43
CA PRO A 818 -20.06 15.87 -22.34
C PRO A 818 -19.56 14.50 -22.88
N LEU A 819 -18.63 13.86 -22.17
CA LEU A 819 -18.00 12.61 -22.61
C LEU A 819 -18.22 11.52 -21.55
N ALA A 820 -18.92 10.43 -21.90
CA ALA A 820 -18.98 9.25 -21.03
C ALA A 820 -17.59 8.57 -20.90
N ASP A 821 -17.38 7.71 -19.89
CA ASP A 821 -16.15 6.90 -19.80
C ASP A 821 -15.99 6.03 -21.06
N GLY A 822 -14.80 6.03 -21.66
CA GLY A 822 -14.49 5.36 -22.93
C GLY A 822 -15.06 6.05 -24.18
N ALA A 823 -15.70 7.23 -24.06
CA ALA A 823 -16.15 7.99 -25.22
C ALA A 823 -15.01 8.82 -25.82
N VAL A 824 -15.02 8.96 -27.15
CA VAL A 824 -14.01 9.71 -27.92
C VAL A 824 -14.59 11.01 -28.47
N TRP A 825 -13.84 12.10 -28.29
CA TRP A 825 -14.05 13.37 -28.95
C TRP A 825 -13.07 13.55 -30.11
N VAL A 826 -13.58 13.77 -31.32
CA VAL A 826 -12.78 13.87 -32.56
C VAL A 826 -12.73 15.31 -33.04
N ILE A 827 -11.52 15.81 -33.35
CA ILE A 827 -11.24 17.21 -33.66
C ILE A 827 -10.43 17.28 -34.96
N SER A 828 -11.10 17.53 -36.08
CA SER A 828 -10.40 17.76 -37.36
C SER A 828 -9.88 19.19 -37.42
N GLN A 829 -8.61 19.38 -37.82
CA GLN A 829 -8.03 20.71 -38.01
C GLN A 829 -8.60 21.48 -39.21
N ARG A 830 -9.49 20.85 -40.00
CA ARG A 830 -10.24 21.50 -41.09
C ARG A 830 -11.53 22.19 -40.60
N ASN A 831 -11.80 22.18 -39.29
CA ASN A 831 -13.01 22.74 -38.70
C ASN A 831 -13.06 24.29 -38.70
N GLY A 832 -11.95 24.97 -39.02
CA GLY A 832 -11.85 26.43 -39.03
C GLY A 832 -11.64 27.07 -37.65
N HIS A 833 -11.43 26.27 -36.60
CA HIS A 833 -11.15 26.74 -35.24
C HIS A 833 -9.66 26.80 -34.89
N SER A 834 -8.77 26.26 -35.74
CA SER A 834 -7.32 26.20 -35.52
C SER A 834 -6.52 27.12 -36.46
N PHE A 835 -5.65 26.56 -37.30
CA PHE A 835 -4.74 27.28 -38.20
C PHE A 835 -5.41 27.67 -39.53
N ALA A 836 -4.93 28.72 -40.16
CA ALA A 836 -5.29 29.04 -41.55
C ALA A 836 -4.82 27.93 -42.51
N ASP A 837 -5.53 27.78 -43.64
CA ASP A 837 -5.19 26.78 -44.66
C ASP A 837 -3.75 26.97 -45.15
N GLY A 838 -2.96 25.90 -45.16
CA GLY A 838 -1.52 25.91 -45.47
C GLY A 838 -0.59 26.14 -44.27
N SER A 839 -1.11 26.29 -43.04
CA SER A 839 -0.33 26.63 -41.84
C SER A 839 -0.25 25.48 -40.82
N ALA A 840 0.73 25.57 -39.92
CA ALA A 840 1.03 24.58 -38.89
C ALA A 840 1.57 25.23 -37.61
N GLY A 841 1.53 24.48 -36.51
CA GLY A 841 1.99 24.91 -35.19
C GLY A 841 1.83 23.79 -34.16
N SER A 842 1.57 24.15 -32.92
CA SER A 842 1.35 23.23 -31.79
C SER A 842 -0.05 23.35 -31.20
N GLY A 843 -0.39 22.43 -30.29
CA GLY A 843 -1.58 22.55 -29.45
C GLY A 843 -1.35 22.11 -28.02
N VAL A 844 -2.12 22.68 -27.11
CA VAL A 844 -2.14 22.33 -25.68
C VAL A 844 -3.56 21.89 -25.33
N LEU A 845 -3.70 20.62 -24.97
CA LEU A 845 -4.95 20.03 -24.52
C LEU A 845 -4.97 20.00 -22.99
N LYS A 846 -6.03 20.54 -22.39
CA LYS A 846 -6.26 20.49 -20.95
C LYS A 846 -7.54 19.73 -20.65
N ALA A 847 -7.50 18.83 -19.68
CA ALA A 847 -8.63 18.05 -19.22
C ALA A 847 -8.79 18.16 -17.71
N SER A 848 -10.05 18.17 -17.24
CA SER A 848 -10.36 18.18 -15.81
C SER A 848 -10.15 16.83 -15.11
N ASP A 849 -9.86 15.76 -15.87
CA ASP A 849 -9.62 14.41 -15.39
C ASP A 849 -8.86 13.60 -16.46
N ARG A 850 -8.62 12.30 -16.22
CA ARG A 850 -7.87 11.42 -17.13
C ARG A 850 -8.54 11.38 -18.50
N VAL A 851 -7.81 11.85 -19.50
CA VAL A 851 -8.08 11.58 -20.90
C VAL A 851 -6.83 11.00 -21.53
N THR A 852 -6.95 10.41 -22.71
CA THR A 852 -5.78 10.16 -23.56
C THR A 852 -6.01 10.83 -24.90
N ALA A 853 -4.99 11.47 -25.45
CA ALA A 853 -5.07 12.24 -26.69
C ALA A 853 -4.16 11.65 -27.77
N PHE A 854 -4.64 11.64 -29.01
CA PHE A 854 -3.95 11.09 -30.17
C PHE A 854 -4.13 12.02 -31.34
N VAL A 855 -3.08 12.21 -32.12
CA VAL A 855 -3.09 13.06 -33.30
C VAL A 855 -2.78 12.19 -34.50
N ASN A 856 -3.67 12.15 -35.47
CA ASN A 856 -3.43 11.54 -36.78
C ASN A 856 -3.15 12.63 -37.82
N GLN A 857 -2.19 12.42 -38.72
CA GLN A 857 -1.85 13.31 -39.82
C GLN A 857 -2.31 12.68 -41.15
N GLU A 858 -3.14 13.39 -41.91
CA GLU A 858 -3.72 12.95 -43.18
C GLU A 858 -3.02 13.60 -44.38
N ILE A 859 -2.78 12.83 -45.46
CA ILE A 859 -2.38 13.39 -46.77
C ILE A 859 -3.35 13.09 -47.91
N PRO A 860 -3.38 13.92 -48.97
CA PRO A 860 -4.27 13.72 -50.11
C PRO A 860 -4.04 12.45 -50.94
N VAL A 861 -2.83 11.85 -50.96
CA VAL A 861 -2.48 10.72 -51.85
C VAL A 861 -1.46 9.72 -51.28
N GLY A 862 -1.47 9.42 -49.97
CA GLY A 862 -0.54 8.43 -49.40
C GLY A 862 -0.70 8.15 -47.90
N ASP A 863 0.39 7.68 -47.31
CA ASP A 863 0.53 7.29 -45.89
C ASP A 863 0.81 8.49 -44.98
N GLY A 864 0.18 8.53 -43.80
CA GLY A 864 0.26 9.63 -42.83
C GLY A 864 0.54 9.14 -41.41
N SER A 865 1.26 9.93 -40.60
CA SER A 865 1.67 9.54 -39.25
C SER A 865 0.63 9.82 -38.17
N ALA A 866 0.61 9.03 -37.09
CA ALA A 866 -0.09 9.39 -35.86
C ALA A 866 0.89 9.60 -34.68
N TYR A 867 0.52 10.26 -33.59
CA TYR A 867 1.32 10.33 -32.36
C TYR A 867 0.45 10.56 -31.14
N ASN A 868 0.94 10.19 -29.95
CA ASN A 868 0.22 10.40 -28.69
C ASN A 868 0.46 11.82 -28.19
N GLY A 869 -0.53 12.41 -27.54
CA GLY A 869 -0.31 13.62 -26.76
C GLY A 869 0.82 13.40 -25.77
N VAL A 870 1.77 14.31 -25.75
CA VAL A 870 2.98 14.20 -24.95
C VAL A 870 2.72 14.82 -23.58
N PRO A 871 2.89 14.10 -22.46
CA PRO A 871 2.86 14.71 -21.13
C PRO A 871 3.96 15.78 -20.98
N GLY A 872 3.77 16.79 -20.13
CA GLY A 872 4.88 17.64 -19.71
C GLY A 872 5.83 16.88 -18.77
N PHE A 873 7.14 17.03 -18.94
CA PHE A 873 8.19 16.45 -18.08
C PHE A 873 8.87 17.56 -17.24
N ALA A 874 9.52 17.27 -16.10
CA ALA A 874 10.32 18.22 -15.30
C ALA A 874 11.48 17.48 -14.60
N LEU A 875 12.66 18.01 -14.22
CA LEU A 875 13.39 19.28 -14.39
C LEU A 875 14.72 18.96 -15.15
N GLY A 876 15.00 19.62 -16.28
CA GLY A 876 16.22 19.42 -17.10
C GLY A 876 16.06 18.34 -18.18
N ASP A 877 14.87 18.25 -18.75
CA ASP A 877 14.37 17.06 -19.43
C ASP A 877 15.23 16.66 -20.60
N THR A 878 15.53 15.35 -20.60
CA THR A 878 16.33 14.68 -21.60
C THR A 878 15.43 13.70 -22.35
N VAL A 879 15.11 14.00 -23.61
CA VAL A 879 14.34 13.10 -24.47
C VAL A 879 15.28 12.23 -25.28
N TYR A 880 15.06 10.92 -25.28
CA TYR A 880 15.91 9.97 -25.97
C TYR A 880 15.25 9.49 -27.27
N ALA A 881 15.99 9.62 -28.37
CA ALA A 881 15.63 9.13 -29.68
C ALA A 881 16.60 8.02 -30.09
N PRO A 882 16.32 6.74 -29.75
CA PRO A 882 17.27 5.63 -29.88
C PRO A 882 17.63 5.29 -31.33
N THR A 883 16.97 5.88 -32.33
CA THR A 883 17.30 5.68 -33.75
C THR A 883 17.10 6.99 -34.55
N ILE A 884 18.16 7.43 -35.21
CA ILE A 884 18.22 8.59 -36.13
C ILE A 884 18.97 8.18 -37.39
N LEU A 885 18.40 8.50 -38.55
CA LEU A 885 18.91 8.09 -39.86
C LEU A 885 19.07 9.30 -40.79
N ASN A 886 20.07 9.25 -41.67
CA ASN A 886 20.21 10.20 -42.76
C ASN A 886 20.58 9.51 -44.07
N ASN A 887 19.65 9.44 -45.02
CA ASN A 887 19.78 8.73 -46.30
C ASN A 887 20.37 7.31 -46.14
N ALA A 888 19.94 6.60 -45.09
CA ALA A 888 20.39 5.26 -44.74
C ALA A 888 19.29 4.23 -45.05
N TYR A 889 19.64 2.94 -45.09
CA TYR A 889 18.70 1.81 -45.20
C TYR A 889 17.58 1.96 -46.26
N GLY A 890 17.95 2.26 -47.51
CA GLY A 890 16.97 2.43 -48.59
C GLY A 890 16.59 3.89 -48.88
N GLY A 891 17.32 4.85 -48.30
CA GLY A 891 17.20 6.28 -48.63
C GLY A 891 16.31 7.07 -47.67
N PHE A 892 16.12 6.57 -46.45
CA PHE A 892 15.30 7.20 -45.42
C PHE A 892 16.10 8.20 -44.59
N THR A 893 15.44 9.27 -44.15
CA THR A 893 15.98 10.32 -43.28
C THR A 893 14.99 10.65 -42.17
N THR A 894 15.48 10.87 -40.94
CA THR A 894 14.64 11.26 -39.79
C THR A 894 14.74 12.77 -39.49
N GLY A 895 13.64 13.37 -39.04
CA GLY A 895 13.56 14.73 -38.50
C GLY A 895 13.09 14.73 -37.04
N VAL A 896 13.45 15.76 -36.28
CA VAL A 896 13.08 15.90 -34.86
C VAL A 896 12.29 17.20 -34.68
N GLY A 897 11.10 17.15 -34.08
CA GLY A 897 10.33 18.34 -33.71
C GLY A 897 10.27 18.48 -32.20
N ALA A 898 10.47 19.69 -31.68
CA ALA A 898 10.41 19.97 -30.24
C ALA A 898 9.45 21.12 -29.95
N MET A 899 8.71 21.02 -28.86
CA MET A 899 7.82 22.03 -28.30
C MET A 899 8.25 22.35 -26.87
N ASN A 900 8.24 23.63 -26.51
CA ASN A 900 8.45 24.04 -25.12
C ASN A 900 7.12 23.88 -24.37
N ALA A 901 7.12 23.02 -23.36
CA ALA A 901 5.96 22.75 -22.51
C ALA A 901 5.99 23.57 -21.19
N GLY A 902 7.02 24.41 -20.99
CA GLY A 902 7.18 25.29 -19.84
C GLY A 902 6.67 26.71 -20.04
N GLU A 903 6.62 27.48 -18.94
CA GLU A 903 6.11 28.86 -18.91
C GLU A 903 7.15 29.94 -19.29
N VAL A 904 8.41 29.55 -19.42
CA VAL A 904 9.52 30.45 -19.77
C VAL A 904 10.19 29.99 -21.06
N THR A 905 10.79 30.93 -21.79
CA THR A 905 11.58 30.60 -22.99
C THR A 905 12.76 29.70 -22.60
N SER A 906 12.91 28.56 -23.29
CA SER A 906 13.95 27.57 -23.03
C SER A 906 14.90 27.44 -24.21
N THR A 907 16.14 27.06 -23.94
CA THR A 907 17.12 26.71 -24.96
C THR A 907 17.12 25.20 -25.17
N VAL A 908 16.74 24.75 -26.38
CA VAL A 908 16.78 23.32 -26.72
C VAL A 908 18.04 22.99 -27.51
N ALA A 909 18.72 21.92 -27.11
CA ALA A 909 19.87 21.36 -27.82
C ALA A 909 19.62 19.90 -28.20
N VAL A 910 20.10 19.49 -29.38
CA VAL A 910 20.00 18.11 -29.88
C VAL A 910 21.40 17.57 -30.08
N ASN A 911 21.75 16.49 -29.37
CA ASN A 911 23.06 15.84 -29.45
C ASN A 911 22.93 14.48 -30.16
N TYR A 912 23.62 14.31 -31.29
CA TYR A 912 23.65 13.07 -32.05
C TYR A 912 24.83 12.20 -31.63
N ARG A 913 24.62 10.89 -31.47
CA ARG A 913 25.69 9.92 -31.23
C ARG A 913 25.67 8.81 -32.26
N ASP A 914 26.84 8.28 -32.56
CA ASP A 914 26.98 7.10 -33.40
C ASP A 914 26.57 5.82 -32.65
N GLN A 915 26.58 4.69 -33.36
CA GLN A 915 26.26 3.36 -32.81
C GLN A 915 27.14 2.90 -31.63
N ASN A 916 28.27 3.56 -31.36
CA ASN A 916 29.14 3.26 -30.22
C ASN A 916 28.85 4.17 -29.01
N GLY A 917 27.82 5.02 -29.08
CA GLY A 917 27.49 6.01 -28.07
C GLY A 917 28.43 7.23 -28.07
N SER A 918 29.34 7.35 -29.04
CA SER A 918 30.25 8.50 -29.15
C SER A 918 29.53 9.68 -29.79
N ARG A 919 29.67 10.89 -29.22
CA ARG A 919 29.05 12.10 -29.78
C ARG A 919 29.58 12.35 -31.19
N TYR A 920 28.66 12.34 -32.15
CA TYR A 920 28.94 12.54 -33.57
C TYR A 920 28.75 14.01 -33.98
N GLY A 921 27.71 14.67 -33.46
CA GLY A 921 27.40 16.06 -33.77
C GLY A 921 26.32 16.64 -32.84
N SER A 922 25.97 17.91 -33.01
CA SER A 922 24.86 18.52 -32.28
C SER A 922 24.29 19.75 -32.99
N ASP A 923 23.00 20.02 -32.81
CA ASP A 923 22.38 21.33 -33.06
C ASP A 923 22.24 22.07 -31.72
N SER A 924 22.84 23.26 -31.61
CA SER A 924 22.98 23.96 -30.32
C SER A 924 22.21 25.27 -30.29
N GLY A 925 21.36 25.45 -29.28
CA GLY A 925 21.20 26.73 -28.60
C GLY A 925 20.11 27.68 -29.12
N ARG A 926 18.99 27.16 -29.65
CA ARG A 926 17.92 28.04 -30.15
C ARG A 926 16.89 28.33 -29.04
N PRO A 927 16.53 29.60 -28.82
CA PRO A 927 15.47 29.95 -27.89
C PRO A 927 14.12 29.49 -28.45
N LEU A 928 13.39 28.73 -27.64
CA LEU A 928 12.07 28.20 -27.92
C LEU A 928 11.08 28.82 -26.91
N PRO A 929 10.23 29.78 -27.32
CA PRO A 929 9.23 30.40 -26.43
C PRO A 929 8.23 29.38 -25.87
N PRO A 930 7.53 29.69 -24.77
CA PRO A 930 6.43 28.86 -24.23
C PRO A 930 5.42 28.46 -25.32
N ASP A 931 4.99 27.21 -25.29
CA ASP A 931 4.05 26.59 -26.25
C ASP A 931 4.52 26.57 -27.72
N ALA A 932 5.68 27.15 -28.05
CA ALA A 932 6.18 27.21 -29.41
C ALA A 932 6.68 25.84 -29.88
N PHE A 933 6.39 25.51 -31.13
CA PHE A 933 6.94 24.34 -31.80
C PHE A 933 8.04 24.72 -32.79
N GLN A 934 9.10 23.93 -32.79
CA GLN A 934 10.19 24.02 -33.72
C GLN A 934 10.47 22.67 -34.40
N PRO A 935 10.26 22.57 -35.72
CA PRO A 935 10.74 21.43 -36.50
C PRO A 935 12.22 21.59 -36.83
N THR A 936 13.04 20.60 -36.48
CA THR A 936 14.38 20.38 -37.03
C THR A 936 14.28 19.32 -38.13
N TYR A 937 13.82 19.74 -39.30
CA TYR A 937 13.70 18.88 -40.47
C TYR A 937 15.08 18.67 -41.09
N GLN A 938 15.55 17.42 -41.16
CA GLN A 938 16.91 17.13 -41.62
C GLN A 938 17.02 17.17 -43.14
N GLY A 939 17.63 18.24 -43.63
CA GLY A 939 18.06 18.38 -45.01
C GLY A 939 19.51 18.86 -45.19
N PHE A 940 20.28 19.25 -44.15
CA PHE A 940 21.60 19.88 -44.37
C PHE A 940 22.70 19.71 -43.29
N SER A 941 23.93 19.55 -43.81
CA SER A 941 25.31 19.80 -43.33
C SER A 941 25.93 19.09 -42.11
N HIS A 942 25.18 18.56 -41.14
CA HIS A 942 25.78 18.05 -39.88
C HIS A 942 25.83 16.52 -39.72
N LEU A 943 24.99 15.76 -40.45
CA LEU A 943 25.06 14.30 -40.51
C LEU A 943 25.44 13.86 -41.93
N MET A 944 26.29 12.84 -42.06
CA MET A 944 26.70 12.34 -43.38
C MET A 944 25.62 11.41 -43.96
N PRO A 945 25.45 11.35 -45.30
CA PRO A 945 24.63 10.31 -45.92
C PRO A 945 25.09 8.91 -45.50
N GLY A 946 24.15 8.06 -45.09
CA GLY A 946 24.40 6.74 -44.52
C GLY A 946 24.58 6.71 -43.00
N PHE A 947 24.44 7.85 -42.29
CA PHE A 947 24.47 7.87 -40.82
C PHE A 947 23.32 7.07 -40.21
N ALA A 948 23.65 6.29 -39.18
CA ALA A 948 22.72 5.59 -38.31
C ALA A 948 23.25 5.67 -36.87
N GLY A 949 22.43 6.16 -35.94
CA GLY A 949 22.81 6.39 -34.55
C GLY A 949 21.60 6.78 -33.70
N ASN A 950 21.80 7.56 -32.63
CA ASN A 950 20.73 8.08 -31.79
C ASN A 950 20.81 9.61 -31.62
N ALA A 951 19.78 10.21 -31.01
CA ALA A 951 19.80 11.60 -30.57
C ALA A 951 19.28 11.75 -29.15
N ILE A 952 19.83 12.75 -28.46
CA ILE A 952 19.45 13.15 -27.11
C ILE A 952 19.10 14.63 -27.15
N LEU A 953 17.87 14.98 -26.83
CA LEU A 953 17.43 16.37 -26.70
C LEU A 953 17.54 16.78 -25.24
N THR A 954 18.04 17.99 -24.98
CA THR A 954 18.14 18.55 -23.63
C THR A 954 17.65 19.98 -23.61
N SER A 955 16.92 20.37 -22.57
CA SER A 955 16.46 21.74 -22.31
C SER A 955 17.18 22.40 -21.13
N ASP A 956 16.92 23.69 -20.91
CA ASP A 956 17.37 24.39 -19.71
C ASP A 956 16.75 23.74 -18.44
N PRO A 957 17.48 23.66 -17.31
CA PRO A 957 16.97 23.09 -16.08
C PRO A 957 15.62 23.70 -15.67
N GLY A 958 14.63 22.84 -15.47
CA GLY A 958 13.28 23.24 -15.06
C GLY A 958 12.35 23.69 -16.16
N THR A 959 12.71 23.46 -17.41
CA THR A 959 11.84 23.74 -18.56
C THR A 959 11.41 22.44 -19.25
N PRO A 960 10.12 22.04 -19.11
CA PRO A 960 9.55 20.91 -19.82
C PRO A 960 9.73 21.01 -21.33
N ILE A 961 10.12 19.93 -21.99
CA ILE A 961 10.06 19.83 -23.46
C ILE A 961 9.26 18.61 -23.89
N ALA A 962 8.46 18.78 -24.93
CA ALA A 962 7.75 17.70 -25.62
C ALA A 962 8.34 17.56 -27.02
N ALA A 963 8.68 16.34 -27.46
CA ALA A 963 9.29 16.14 -28.77
C ALA A 963 8.69 14.95 -29.53
N ILE A 964 8.82 15.01 -30.85
CA ILE A 964 8.47 13.93 -31.78
C ILE A 964 9.62 13.69 -32.75
N VAL A 965 9.79 12.44 -33.18
CA VAL A 965 10.76 12.05 -34.22
C VAL A 965 9.97 11.48 -35.38
N ASN A 966 10.18 12.01 -36.58
CA ASN A 966 9.44 11.66 -37.79
C ASN A 966 10.40 11.16 -38.87
N GLU A 967 9.93 10.31 -39.79
CA GLU A 967 10.71 9.81 -40.94
C GLU A 967 10.25 10.39 -42.27
N LEU A 968 11.13 10.33 -43.27
CA LEU A 968 10.87 10.74 -44.65
C LEU A 968 11.62 9.85 -45.62
N ASN A 969 11.00 9.59 -46.76
CA ASN A 969 11.67 9.07 -47.95
C ASN A 969 11.31 9.91 -49.19
N SER A 970 11.82 9.49 -50.36
CA SER A 970 11.55 10.14 -51.66
C SER A 970 10.08 10.22 -52.07
N SER A 971 9.18 9.56 -51.33
CA SER A 971 7.73 9.54 -51.55
C SER A 971 6.95 10.30 -50.47
N GLY A 972 7.62 10.94 -49.51
CA GLY A 972 6.99 11.81 -48.50
C GLY A 972 6.19 11.07 -47.42
N GLN A 973 6.51 9.80 -47.15
CA GLN A 973 5.81 8.99 -46.16
C GLN A 973 6.20 9.39 -44.73
N PHE A 974 5.19 9.49 -43.85
CA PHE A 974 5.30 9.77 -42.42
C PHE A 974 4.68 8.63 -41.61
N LEU A 975 5.32 8.24 -40.51
CA LEU A 975 4.89 7.11 -39.69
C LEU A 975 5.22 7.42 -38.19
N THR A 976 4.23 7.38 -37.27
CA THR A 976 4.38 7.24 -35.77
C THR A 976 3.19 6.51 -35.11
N TYR A 977 3.44 5.69 -34.06
CA TYR A 977 2.43 5.17 -33.10
C TYR A 977 3.05 4.67 -31.78
N ALA A 978 2.30 4.76 -30.66
CA ALA A 978 2.53 4.00 -29.41
C ALA A 978 1.20 3.65 -28.69
N ALA A 979 1.10 2.42 -28.16
CA ALA A 979 0.09 2.05 -27.16
C ALA A 979 0.68 2.18 -25.74
N SER A 980 -0.18 2.36 -24.73
CA SER A 980 0.25 2.37 -23.33
C SER A 980 0.68 0.96 -22.89
N ILE A 981 1.83 0.87 -22.22
CA ILE A 981 2.25 -0.30 -21.46
C ILE A 981 1.83 -0.03 -20.03
N GLU A 982 0.58 -0.36 -19.69
CA GLU A 982 0.15 -0.41 -18.30
C GLU A 982 -0.29 -1.82 -17.96
N ILE A 983 0.15 -2.31 -16.80
CA ILE A 983 -0.22 -3.62 -16.27
C ILE A 983 -1.61 -3.47 -15.67
N GLU A 984 -2.65 -3.49 -16.51
CA GLU A 984 -4.01 -3.21 -16.06
C GLU A 984 -5.01 -4.30 -16.49
N LYS A 985 -6.08 -4.41 -15.71
CA LYS A 985 -7.28 -5.20 -16.04
C LYS A 985 -8.19 -4.47 -17.03
N LYS A 986 -7.89 -3.21 -17.37
CA LYS A 986 -8.61 -2.39 -18.35
C LYS A 986 -7.57 -1.55 -19.11
N LEU A 987 -7.54 -1.63 -20.43
CA LEU A 987 -6.65 -0.88 -21.32
C LEU A 987 -7.48 -0.10 -22.33
N TYR A 988 -6.92 1.00 -22.84
CA TYR A 988 -7.56 1.82 -23.85
C TYR A 988 -6.73 1.78 -25.15
N ALA A 989 -7.40 1.52 -26.25
CA ALA A 989 -6.90 1.33 -27.60
C ALA A 989 -7.54 2.40 -28.49
N PRO A 990 -6.94 3.58 -28.55
CA PRO A 990 -7.59 4.85 -28.88
C PRO A 990 -7.93 5.06 -30.36
N ILE A 991 -7.28 4.31 -31.25
CA ILE A 991 -7.50 4.39 -32.68
C ILE A 991 -7.81 2.99 -33.19
N ILE A 992 -9.00 2.85 -33.76
CA ILE A 992 -9.52 1.64 -34.36
C ILE A 992 -10.14 2.04 -35.68
N LEU A 993 -9.55 1.54 -36.76
CA LEU A 993 -10.00 1.72 -38.13
C LEU A 993 -10.43 0.38 -38.71
N ASN A 994 -11.41 0.41 -39.61
CA ASN A 994 -11.76 -0.73 -40.45
C ASN A 994 -12.14 -0.23 -41.83
N HIS A 995 -11.27 -0.39 -42.81
CA HIS A 995 -11.43 0.18 -44.16
C HIS A 995 -11.81 1.66 -44.17
N ALA A 996 -11.31 2.45 -43.20
CA ALA A 996 -11.62 3.87 -43.06
C ALA A 996 -10.54 4.75 -43.71
N TYR A 997 -10.89 5.99 -44.06
CA TYR A 997 -9.99 7.08 -44.50
C TYR A 997 -8.82 6.68 -45.40
N GLY A 998 -9.10 6.16 -46.60
CA GLY A 998 -8.05 5.74 -47.55
C GLY A 998 -7.77 4.23 -47.56
N GLY A 999 -8.59 3.46 -46.82
CA GLY A 999 -8.58 2.00 -46.80
C GLY A 999 -7.66 1.45 -45.73
N TYR A 1000 -7.75 1.95 -44.50
CA TYR A 1000 -6.94 1.49 -43.37
C TYR A 1000 -7.76 0.69 -42.38
N SER A 1001 -7.11 -0.31 -41.79
CA SER A 1001 -7.64 -1.30 -40.86
C SER A 1001 -6.69 -1.48 -39.68
N THR A 1002 -7.23 -1.69 -38.48
CA THR A 1002 -6.43 -1.76 -37.24
C THR A 1002 -6.30 -3.18 -36.71
N GLY A 1003 -5.09 -3.61 -36.34
CA GLY A 1003 -4.83 -4.81 -35.56
C GLY A 1003 -4.63 -4.52 -34.06
N ILE A 1004 -5.03 -5.43 -33.18
CA ILE A 1004 -4.79 -5.42 -31.73
C ILE A 1004 -4.07 -6.71 -31.34
N GLY A 1005 -2.84 -6.64 -30.83
CA GLY A 1005 -2.14 -7.75 -30.18
C GLY A 1005 -2.34 -7.71 -28.66
N LEU A 1006 -2.47 -8.87 -28.02
CA LEU A 1006 -2.68 -9.04 -26.57
C LEU A 1006 -1.68 -10.07 -26.01
N GLN A 1007 -1.15 -9.89 -24.81
CA GLN A 1007 -0.24 -10.82 -24.11
C GLN A 1007 -0.61 -10.97 -22.62
N SER A 1008 -0.47 -12.18 -22.07
CA SER A 1008 -0.67 -12.47 -20.64
C SER A 1008 0.62 -12.19 -19.85
N LEU A 1009 0.48 -11.59 -18.66
CA LEU A 1009 1.63 -11.16 -17.85
C LEU A 1009 2.05 -12.15 -16.75
N ASP A 1010 1.25 -13.19 -16.46
CA ASP A 1010 1.53 -14.22 -15.45
C ASP A 1010 0.95 -15.59 -15.86
N GLY A 1011 1.32 -16.67 -15.15
CA GLY A 1011 0.99 -18.09 -15.44
C GLY A 1011 -0.50 -18.51 -15.47
N TYR A 1012 -1.40 -17.59 -15.79
CA TYR A 1012 -2.85 -17.77 -15.92
C TYR A 1012 -3.33 -17.47 -17.34
N ALA A 1013 -4.36 -18.19 -17.81
CA ALA A 1013 -4.96 -18.04 -19.14
C ALA A 1013 -6.17 -17.07 -19.10
N PRO A 1014 -6.02 -15.80 -19.50
CA PRO A 1014 -7.09 -14.80 -19.40
C PRO A 1014 -8.10 -14.86 -20.56
N THR A 1015 -9.21 -14.16 -20.37
CA THR A 1015 -10.12 -13.77 -21.46
C THR A 1015 -10.24 -12.25 -21.50
N ALA A 1016 -9.84 -11.63 -22.61
CA ALA A 1016 -10.01 -10.19 -22.81
C ALA A 1016 -11.32 -9.89 -23.55
N THR A 1017 -12.06 -8.87 -23.12
CA THR A 1017 -13.22 -8.31 -23.83
C THR A 1017 -12.85 -6.95 -24.40
N ILE A 1018 -12.92 -6.81 -25.72
CA ILE A 1018 -12.65 -5.59 -26.47
C ILE A 1018 -13.98 -4.93 -26.82
N THR A 1019 -14.18 -3.69 -26.43
CA THR A 1019 -15.36 -2.87 -26.71
C THR A 1019 -14.96 -1.66 -27.52
N TYR A 1020 -15.31 -1.66 -28.80
CA TYR A 1020 -15.08 -0.59 -29.75
C TYR A 1020 -16.15 0.49 -29.65
N THR A 1021 -15.78 1.76 -29.68
CA THR A 1021 -16.70 2.90 -29.67
C THR A 1021 -16.25 3.94 -30.69
N GLY A 1022 -17.10 4.30 -31.65
CA GLY A 1022 -16.69 5.14 -32.78
C GLY A 1022 -17.82 5.51 -33.74
N PHE A 1023 -17.47 5.92 -34.95
CA PHE A 1023 -18.39 6.32 -36.01
C PHE A 1023 -18.12 5.51 -37.28
N VAL A 1024 -19.05 5.55 -38.25
CA VAL A 1024 -18.93 4.85 -39.53
C VAL A 1024 -19.07 5.86 -40.67
N GLY A 1025 -18.07 5.95 -41.55
CA GLY A 1025 -18.03 6.96 -42.61
C GLY A 1025 -18.00 8.38 -42.04
N ASP A 1026 -18.84 9.28 -42.53
CA ASP A 1026 -18.96 10.67 -42.00
C ASP A 1026 -20.13 10.83 -41.01
N SER A 1027 -20.58 9.73 -40.38
CA SER A 1027 -21.69 9.76 -39.42
C SER A 1027 -21.37 10.62 -38.20
N SER A 1028 -22.33 11.42 -37.75
CA SER A 1028 -22.26 12.14 -36.46
C SER A 1028 -22.81 11.34 -35.28
N THR A 1029 -23.30 10.12 -35.51
CA THR A 1029 -23.86 9.23 -34.48
C THR A 1029 -22.85 8.17 -34.07
N GLN A 1030 -22.49 8.15 -32.80
CA GLN A 1030 -21.57 7.20 -32.20
C GLN A 1030 -22.20 5.79 -32.09
N GLN A 1031 -21.41 4.75 -32.31
CA GLN A 1031 -21.79 3.34 -32.29
C GLN A 1031 -20.79 2.55 -31.43
N THR A 1032 -21.26 1.45 -30.83
CA THR A 1032 -20.45 0.58 -29.97
C THR A 1032 -20.57 -0.88 -30.39
N PHE A 1033 -19.45 -1.59 -30.42
CA PHE A 1033 -19.34 -3.01 -30.77
C PHE A 1033 -18.45 -3.73 -29.75
N SER A 1034 -18.66 -5.02 -29.48
CA SER A 1034 -17.80 -5.76 -28.54
C SER A 1034 -17.48 -7.18 -29.01
N GLN A 1035 -16.32 -7.70 -28.61
CA GLN A 1035 -15.89 -9.10 -28.82
C GLN A 1035 -15.07 -9.61 -27.64
N SER A 1036 -15.10 -10.92 -27.37
CA SER A 1036 -14.24 -11.57 -26.36
C SER A 1036 -13.19 -12.46 -27.02
N VAL A 1037 -11.98 -12.45 -26.49
CA VAL A 1037 -10.77 -13.08 -27.06
C VAL A 1037 -10.02 -13.84 -25.96
N PRO A 1038 -10.04 -15.19 -25.97
CA PRO A 1038 -9.28 -16.00 -25.01
C PRO A 1038 -7.82 -16.22 -25.47
N PHE A 1039 -6.88 -16.34 -24.52
CA PHE A 1039 -5.49 -16.72 -24.80
C PHE A 1039 -4.79 -17.42 -23.63
N PRO A 1040 -3.75 -18.24 -23.87
CA PRO A 1040 -3.13 -19.10 -22.86
C PRO A 1040 -2.17 -18.36 -21.91
N ALA A 1041 -1.84 -19.01 -20.79
CA ALA A 1041 -0.92 -18.51 -19.78
C ALA A 1041 0.47 -18.18 -20.34
N GLY A 1042 0.93 -16.94 -20.14
CA GLY A 1042 2.18 -16.44 -20.72
C GLY A 1042 2.22 -16.37 -22.26
N GLY A 1043 1.09 -16.61 -22.94
CA GLY A 1043 0.94 -16.54 -24.39
C GLY A 1043 0.42 -15.18 -24.88
N SER A 1044 0.25 -15.04 -26.20
CA SER A 1044 -0.30 -13.85 -26.86
C SER A 1044 -1.27 -14.20 -27.99
N THR A 1045 -2.13 -13.24 -28.37
CA THR A 1045 -3.14 -13.38 -29.46
C THR A 1045 -3.32 -12.06 -30.20
N GLY A 1046 -3.89 -12.10 -31.41
CA GLY A 1046 -4.11 -10.91 -32.25
C GLY A 1046 -5.53 -10.86 -32.83
N VAL A 1047 -6.09 -9.65 -32.90
CA VAL A 1047 -7.35 -9.31 -33.56
C VAL A 1047 -7.04 -8.37 -34.72
N TYR A 1048 -7.66 -8.56 -35.88
CA TYR A 1048 -7.45 -7.67 -37.03
C TYR A 1048 -8.78 -7.16 -37.58
N ASN A 1049 -9.02 -5.85 -37.42
CA ASN A 1049 -10.22 -5.14 -37.82
C ASN A 1049 -10.17 -4.81 -39.31
N GLY A 1050 -10.28 -5.86 -40.12
CA GLY A 1050 -10.25 -5.83 -41.59
C GLY A 1050 -10.31 -7.23 -42.21
N ALA A 1051 -10.12 -8.28 -41.41
CA ALA A 1051 -10.28 -9.66 -41.85
C ALA A 1051 -11.75 -10.10 -41.85
N ALA A 1052 -12.13 -10.95 -42.80
CA ALA A 1052 -13.48 -11.49 -42.90
C ALA A 1052 -13.87 -12.43 -41.73
N THR A 1053 -12.89 -12.89 -40.95
CA THR A 1053 -13.08 -13.80 -39.83
C THR A 1053 -12.90 -13.04 -38.51
N ASN A 1054 -13.98 -12.91 -37.73
CA ASN A 1054 -14.02 -12.33 -36.38
C ASN A 1054 -13.81 -10.80 -36.26
N ASN A 1055 -14.22 -10.00 -37.24
CA ASN A 1055 -14.28 -8.53 -37.12
C ASN A 1055 -15.74 -8.08 -36.82
N PRO A 1056 -16.04 -7.51 -35.64
CA PRO A 1056 -17.38 -7.02 -35.30
C PRO A 1056 -17.69 -5.64 -35.91
N LEU A 1057 -16.72 -5.00 -36.56
CA LEU A 1057 -16.84 -3.63 -37.08
C LEU A 1057 -17.29 -3.59 -38.54
N PRO A 1058 -18.13 -2.63 -38.94
CA PRO A 1058 -18.47 -2.40 -40.35
C PRO A 1058 -17.35 -1.64 -41.08
N PRO A 1059 -17.22 -1.79 -42.42
CA PRO A 1059 -16.31 -0.96 -43.23
C PRO A 1059 -16.61 0.54 -43.09
N GLY A 1060 -15.56 1.35 -42.99
CA GLY A 1060 -15.63 2.78 -42.71
C GLY A 1060 -15.68 3.12 -41.22
N PHE A 1061 -15.62 2.14 -40.30
CA PHE A 1061 -15.56 2.41 -38.86
C PHE A 1061 -14.25 3.09 -38.47
N HIS A 1062 -14.35 4.11 -37.63
CA HIS A 1062 -13.22 4.79 -36.98
C HIS A 1062 -13.60 5.20 -35.55
N GLY A 1063 -12.75 4.92 -34.56
CA GLY A 1063 -13.04 5.18 -33.14
C GLY A 1063 -11.95 4.68 -32.20
N SER A 1064 -12.30 4.34 -30.95
CA SER A 1064 -11.42 3.67 -29.98
C SER A 1064 -11.93 2.27 -29.64
N ALA A 1065 -11.16 1.56 -28.82
CA ALA A 1065 -11.52 0.33 -28.14
C ALA A 1065 -11.11 0.39 -26.67
N THR A 1066 -11.94 -0.12 -25.78
CA THR A 1066 -11.59 -0.44 -24.41
C THR A 1066 -11.42 -1.95 -24.28
N ILE A 1067 -10.28 -2.40 -23.78
CA ILE A 1067 -9.96 -3.81 -23.57
C ILE A 1067 -10.06 -4.09 -22.08
N THR A 1068 -10.85 -5.06 -21.65
CA THR A 1068 -11.02 -5.44 -20.25
C THR A 1068 -10.65 -6.91 -20.06
N SER A 1069 -10.05 -7.27 -18.93
CA SER A 1069 -9.61 -8.64 -18.64
C SER A 1069 -9.73 -8.92 -17.15
N ASP A 1070 -9.93 -10.18 -16.79
CA ASP A 1070 -9.99 -10.63 -15.39
C ASP A 1070 -8.59 -10.73 -14.74
N GLN A 1071 -7.55 -10.91 -15.58
CA GLN A 1071 -6.14 -10.90 -15.21
C GLN A 1071 -5.39 -9.74 -15.90
N PRO A 1072 -4.22 -9.31 -15.40
CA PRO A 1072 -3.39 -8.31 -16.07
C PRO A 1072 -2.97 -8.77 -17.47
N VAL A 1073 -3.20 -7.92 -18.45
CA VAL A 1073 -2.86 -8.18 -19.86
C VAL A 1073 -2.10 -6.98 -20.41
N LEU A 1074 -1.28 -7.21 -21.41
CA LEU A 1074 -0.61 -6.17 -22.19
C LEU A 1074 -1.23 -6.14 -23.59
N ALA A 1075 -1.56 -4.96 -24.10
CA ALA A 1075 -2.10 -4.79 -25.46
C ALA A 1075 -1.20 -3.91 -26.31
N ILE A 1076 -1.24 -4.14 -27.62
CA ILE A 1076 -0.70 -3.20 -28.61
C ILE A 1076 -1.64 -3.08 -29.78
N VAL A 1077 -1.71 -1.89 -30.37
CA VAL A 1077 -2.58 -1.58 -31.51
C VAL A 1077 -1.69 -1.19 -32.70
N ASN A 1078 -2.07 -1.57 -33.92
CA ASN A 1078 -1.35 -1.26 -35.15
C ASN A 1078 -2.31 -0.93 -36.28
N GLU A 1079 -1.89 -0.13 -37.25
CA GLU A 1079 -2.66 0.20 -38.45
C GLU A 1079 -2.02 -0.40 -39.71
N VAL A 1080 -2.85 -0.84 -40.64
CA VAL A 1080 -2.42 -1.44 -41.91
C VAL A 1080 -3.35 -0.95 -43.01
N ARG A 1081 -2.79 -0.58 -44.17
CA ARG A 1081 -3.59 -0.28 -45.36
C ARG A 1081 -4.06 -1.57 -46.04
N ASP A 1082 -5.34 -1.65 -46.35
CA ASP A 1082 -5.95 -2.80 -47.01
C ASP A 1082 -5.30 -3.07 -48.37
N GLY A 1083 -4.71 -4.27 -48.52
CA GLY A 1083 -4.04 -4.70 -49.74
C GLY A 1083 -2.62 -4.17 -49.95
N ALA A 1084 -2.05 -3.42 -49.00
CA ALA A 1084 -0.63 -3.11 -49.00
C ALA A 1084 0.18 -4.21 -48.27
N ASP A 1085 1.34 -4.58 -48.81
CA ASP A 1085 2.33 -5.41 -48.10
C ASP A 1085 3.06 -4.62 -46.98
N TYR A 1086 2.66 -3.37 -46.73
CA TYR A 1086 3.32 -2.46 -45.80
C TYR A 1086 2.41 -2.14 -44.63
N GLY A 1087 2.83 -2.56 -43.44
CA GLY A 1087 2.33 -2.10 -42.16
C GLY A 1087 3.21 -2.72 -41.07
N THR A 1088 4.03 -1.90 -40.40
CA THR A 1088 4.88 -2.39 -39.31
C THR A 1088 4.85 -1.47 -38.09
N SER A 1089 5.37 -1.99 -36.99
CA SER A 1089 4.69 -1.92 -35.69
C SER A 1089 5.63 -1.74 -34.48
N TYR A 1090 5.06 -1.14 -33.41
CA TYR A 1090 5.18 -1.42 -31.96
C TYR A 1090 6.30 -0.83 -31.04
N ASN A 1091 5.81 -0.15 -29.99
CA ASN A 1091 6.36 0.17 -28.66
C ASN A 1091 7.70 0.91 -28.54
N THR A 1092 7.62 2.10 -27.95
CA THR A 1092 8.69 2.79 -27.22
C THR A 1092 8.41 2.62 -25.73
N VAL A 1093 9.39 2.10 -24.99
CA VAL A 1093 9.36 2.13 -23.52
C VAL A 1093 10.08 3.38 -23.05
N ALA A 1094 9.42 4.18 -22.20
CA ALA A 1094 10.02 5.37 -21.61
C ALA A 1094 11.36 4.99 -20.97
N GLY A 1095 12.40 5.80 -21.22
CA GLY A 1095 13.72 5.55 -20.64
C GLY A 1095 13.61 5.39 -19.12
N GLY A 1096 13.93 4.21 -18.58
CA GLY A 1096 13.64 3.97 -17.17
C GLY A 1096 13.48 2.53 -16.70
N ALA A 1097 13.23 1.59 -17.61
CA ALA A 1097 12.88 0.23 -17.22
C ALA A 1097 14.11 -0.67 -17.06
N ILE A 1098 14.15 -1.43 -15.97
CA ILE A 1098 15.16 -2.48 -15.73
C ILE A 1098 14.88 -3.77 -16.53
N ALA A 1099 13.64 -3.92 -17.00
CA ALA A 1099 13.15 -5.03 -17.82
C ALA A 1099 12.00 -4.59 -18.74
N VAL A 1100 11.92 -5.17 -19.93
CA VAL A 1100 10.92 -4.85 -20.97
C VAL A 1100 10.29 -6.12 -21.52
N ARG A 1101 8.96 -6.15 -21.67
CA ARG A 1101 8.22 -7.26 -22.31
C ARG A 1101 7.62 -6.78 -23.63
N LEU A 1102 7.83 -7.57 -24.68
CA LEU A 1102 7.41 -7.28 -26.05
C LEU A 1102 6.40 -8.37 -26.51
N PRO A 1103 5.13 -8.03 -26.77
CA PRO A 1103 4.07 -9.00 -27.09
C PRO A 1103 4.25 -9.76 -28.40
N LEU A 1104 4.93 -9.16 -29.38
CA LEU A 1104 5.14 -9.74 -30.70
C LEU A 1104 6.51 -9.37 -31.28
N VAL A 1105 7.24 -10.40 -31.69
CA VAL A 1105 8.53 -10.37 -32.41
C VAL A 1105 8.48 -11.48 -33.47
N GLU A 1106 8.93 -11.24 -34.69
CA GLU A 1106 8.82 -12.21 -35.78
C GLU A 1106 10.07 -12.34 -36.65
N ASN A 1107 10.26 -13.53 -37.22
CA ASN A 1107 11.32 -13.85 -38.18
C ASN A 1107 10.72 -14.38 -39.49
N ALA A 1108 10.67 -13.53 -40.52
CA ALA A 1108 10.28 -13.82 -41.90
C ALA A 1108 8.91 -14.50 -42.13
N TYR A 1109 8.01 -14.47 -41.15
CA TYR A 1109 6.69 -15.13 -41.17
C TYR A 1109 5.86 -14.82 -42.44
N ASN A 1110 5.99 -13.61 -43.00
CA ASN A 1110 5.32 -13.14 -44.21
C ASN A 1110 6.26 -12.34 -45.16
N GLY A 1111 7.57 -12.62 -45.12
CA GLY A 1111 8.58 -11.83 -45.86
C GLY A 1111 9.16 -10.63 -45.09
N PHE A 1112 8.65 -10.35 -43.88
CA PHE A 1112 9.15 -9.31 -42.98
C PHE A 1112 9.69 -9.90 -41.68
N SER A 1113 10.64 -9.22 -41.04
CA SER A 1113 11.23 -9.62 -39.76
C SER A 1113 11.35 -8.44 -38.82
N THR A 1114 11.32 -8.69 -37.51
CA THR A 1114 11.45 -7.67 -36.48
C THR A 1114 12.92 -7.25 -36.27
N GLY A 1115 13.16 -5.98 -35.98
CA GLY A 1115 14.37 -5.48 -35.33
C GLY A 1115 14.04 -4.96 -33.92
N ILE A 1116 14.98 -5.08 -32.99
CA ILE A 1116 14.83 -4.56 -31.62
C ILE A 1116 15.99 -3.62 -31.35
N GLY A 1117 15.70 -2.33 -31.22
CA GLY A 1117 16.66 -1.30 -30.84
C GLY A 1117 16.71 -1.13 -29.32
N ILE A 1118 17.90 -1.15 -28.73
CA ILE A 1118 18.11 -1.12 -27.28
C ILE A 1118 19.18 -0.09 -26.96
N GLU A 1119 18.83 0.95 -26.21
CA GLU A 1119 19.77 1.95 -25.71
C GLU A 1119 19.92 1.85 -24.19
N ASN A 1120 21.18 1.93 -23.72
CA ASN A 1120 21.49 2.08 -22.30
C ASN A 1120 21.45 3.57 -21.92
N VAL A 1121 20.39 3.98 -21.23
CA VAL A 1121 20.20 5.37 -20.76
C VAL A 1121 20.67 5.58 -19.31
N GLY A 1122 21.31 4.57 -18.71
CA GLY A 1122 21.95 4.66 -17.39
C GLY A 1122 23.32 5.34 -17.43
N THR A 1123 23.97 5.47 -16.26
CA THR A 1123 25.21 6.26 -16.08
C THR A 1123 26.56 5.50 -16.25
N GLY A 1124 26.55 4.31 -16.85
CA GLY A 1124 27.63 3.29 -16.84
C GLY A 1124 27.21 2.06 -17.65
N SER A 1125 27.95 0.94 -17.57
CA SER A 1125 27.81 -0.16 -18.55
C SER A 1125 26.84 -1.27 -18.12
N ALA A 1126 25.87 -1.64 -18.96
CA ALA A 1126 24.84 -2.64 -18.65
C ALA A 1126 24.98 -3.93 -19.49
N THR A 1127 24.63 -5.07 -18.89
CA THR A 1127 24.48 -6.36 -19.58
C THR A 1127 23.00 -6.71 -19.74
N VAL A 1128 22.52 -6.74 -20.99
CA VAL A 1128 21.13 -7.01 -21.35
C VAL A 1128 20.97 -8.45 -21.85
N THR A 1129 20.00 -9.17 -21.31
CA THR A 1129 19.61 -10.52 -21.75
C THR A 1129 18.23 -10.50 -22.40
N ILE A 1130 18.05 -11.27 -23.49
CA ILE A 1130 16.79 -11.33 -24.26
C ILE A 1130 16.30 -12.79 -24.36
N VAL A 1131 15.03 -13.03 -24.04
CA VAL A 1131 14.39 -14.36 -24.07
C VAL A 1131 13.11 -14.33 -24.89
N TYR A 1132 12.93 -15.29 -25.81
CA TYR A 1132 11.75 -15.39 -26.67
C TYR A 1132 10.83 -16.55 -26.29
N ARG A 1133 9.51 -16.30 -26.32
CA ARG A 1133 8.48 -17.27 -25.95
C ARG A 1133 7.44 -17.47 -27.05
N ASP A 1134 7.00 -18.72 -27.20
CA ASP A 1134 5.95 -19.12 -28.14
C ASP A 1134 4.60 -18.45 -27.78
N PRO A 1135 3.92 -17.80 -28.74
CA PRO A 1135 2.64 -17.14 -28.49
C PRO A 1135 1.52 -18.09 -28.04
N ASN A 1136 1.54 -19.33 -28.50
CA ASN A 1136 0.43 -20.28 -28.29
C ASN A 1136 0.60 -21.12 -27.01
N SER A 1137 1.83 -21.30 -26.52
CA SER A 1137 2.13 -22.17 -25.39
C SER A 1137 2.87 -21.48 -24.23
N GLY A 1138 3.43 -20.28 -24.45
CA GLY A 1138 4.25 -19.56 -23.47
C GLY A 1138 5.65 -20.17 -23.23
N ALA A 1139 5.97 -21.28 -23.91
CA ALA A 1139 7.25 -21.97 -23.80
C ALA A 1139 8.40 -21.14 -24.39
N THR A 1140 9.61 -21.25 -23.84
CA THR A 1140 10.79 -20.58 -24.42
C THR A 1140 11.17 -21.23 -25.75
N ILE A 1141 11.28 -20.43 -26.81
CA ILE A 1141 11.58 -20.90 -28.18
C ILE A 1141 12.89 -20.36 -28.75
N GLY A 1142 13.53 -19.43 -28.04
CA GLY A 1142 14.81 -18.87 -28.43
C GLY A 1142 15.38 -17.96 -27.36
N ASN A 1143 16.69 -17.75 -27.39
CA ASN A 1143 17.37 -16.72 -26.62
C ASN A 1143 18.06 -15.78 -27.60
N GLY A 1144 17.96 -14.48 -27.36
CA GLY A 1144 18.66 -13.46 -28.13
C GLY A 1144 20.11 -13.29 -27.66
N PRO A 1145 20.85 -12.37 -28.28
CA PRO A 1145 22.22 -12.10 -27.91
C PRO A 1145 22.28 -11.45 -26.52
N THR A 1146 23.31 -11.78 -25.75
CA THR A 1146 23.66 -11.01 -24.54
C THR A 1146 24.43 -9.76 -24.98
N LEU A 1147 23.89 -8.58 -24.69
CA LEU A 1147 24.48 -7.30 -25.10
C LEU A 1147 25.19 -6.65 -23.93
N ASN A 1148 26.41 -6.15 -24.15
CA ASN A 1148 27.13 -5.30 -23.19
C ASN A 1148 27.17 -3.88 -23.75
N LEU A 1149 26.40 -2.97 -23.14
CA LEU A 1149 26.19 -1.61 -23.63
C LEU A 1149 26.82 -0.59 -22.69
N ALA A 1150 27.71 0.25 -23.20
CA ALA A 1150 28.22 1.44 -22.51
C ALA A 1150 27.09 2.48 -22.32
N PRO A 1151 27.25 3.47 -21.41
CA PRO A 1151 26.24 4.51 -21.26
C PRO A 1151 26.05 5.33 -22.55
N GLY A 1152 24.79 5.51 -22.95
CA GLY A 1152 24.39 6.14 -24.21
C GLY A 1152 24.62 5.29 -25.47
N GLN A 1153 25.00 4.02 -25.32
CA GLN A 1153 25.19 3.10 -26.45
C GLN A 1153 23.87 2.47 -26.86
N PHE A 1154 23.60 2.48 -28.16
CA PHE A 1154 22.51 1.78 -28.81
C PHE A 1154 22.99 0.47 -29.48
N ALA A 1155 22.16 -0.56 -29.45
CA ALA A 1155 22.34 -1.80 -30.21
C ALA A 1155 21.03 -2.25 -30.85
N GLY A 1156 21.10 -2.64 -32.12
CA GLY A 1156 19.99 -3.27 -32.84
C GLY A 1156 20.16 -4.79 -32.91
N VAL A 1157 19.10 -5.53 -32.59
CA VAL A 1157 19.02 -6.99 -32.70
C VAL A 1157 18.08 -7.35 -33.83
N TYR A 1158 18.58 -8.03 -34.88
CA TYR A 1158 17.79 -8.35 -36.07
C TYR A 1158 17.31 -9.79 -36.08
N GLN A 1159 16.00 -9.99 -36.28
CA GLN A 1159 15.38 -11.31 -36.26
C GLN A 1159 15.41 -12.04 -37.61
N GLY A 1160 15.74 -11.40 -38.73
CA GLY A 1160 15.59 -12.02 -40.07
C GLY A 1160 16.75 -12.92 -40.53
N PRO A 1161 16.73 -13.40 -41.80
CA PRO A 1161 17.75 -14.31 -42.34
C PRO A 1161 19.17 -13.74 -42.23
N GLY A 1162 20.04 -14.41 -41.46
CA GLY A 1162 21.41 -13.97 -41.19
C GLY A 1162 21.56 -12.98 -40.02
N GLY A 1163 20.46 -12.67 -39.31
CA GLY A 1163 20.45 -11.86 -38.10
C GLY A 1163 20.86 -12.63 -36.84
N ASP A 1164 21.09 -11.87 -35.76
CA ASP A 1164 21.53 -12.35 -34.44
C ASP A 1164 20.37 -12.59 -33.46
N GLY A 1165 19.12 -12.42 -33.92
CA GLY A 1165 17.97 -12.26 -33.06
C GLY A 1165 17.42 -13.50 -32.36
N GLY A 1166 17.80 -14.72 -32.75
CA GLY A 1166 17.48 -15.92 -31.98
C GLY A 1166 16.03 -16.43 -32.05
N VAL A 1167 15.10 -15.75 -32.74
CA VAL A 1167 13.76 -16.29 -33.07
C VAL A 1167 13.86 -17.27 -34.25
N PRO A 1168 13.26 -18.47 -34.19
CA PRO A 1168 13.32 -19.43 -35.30
C PRO A 1168 12.73 -18.89 -36.62
N PRO A 1169 13.29 -19.23 -37.80
CA PRO A 1169 12.75 -18.81 -39.08
C PRO A 1169 11.30 -19.23 -39.31
N GLY A 1170 10.47 -18.30 -39.78
CA GLY A 1170 9.04 -18.52 -40.02
C GLY A 1170 8.18 -18.49 -38.75
N SER A 1171 8.72 -18.02 -37.61
CA SER A 1171 8.00 -18.01 -36.33
C SER A 1171 7.65 -16.61 -35.85
N ARG A 1172 6.62 -16.56 -34.99
CA ARG A 1172 6.25 -15.43 -34.13
C ARG A 1172 6.56 -15.77 -32.68
N ALA A 1173 6.94 -14.78 -31.90
CA ALA A 1173 7.33 -14.90 -30.50
C ALA A 1173 6.86 -13.67 -29.70
N SER A 1174 6.83 -13.79 -28.38
CA SER A 1174 6.99 -12.63 -27.49
C SER A 1174 8.43 -12.57 -26.98
N ALA A 1175 8.92 -11.39 -26.56
CA ALA A 1175 10.27 -11.23 -26.02
C ALA A 1175 10.26 -10.63 -24.60
N SER A 1176 11.26 -10.99 -23.81
CA SER A 1176 11.53 -10.41 -22.49
C SER A 1176 13.00 -9.98 -22.44
N LEU A 1177 13.24 -8.70 -22.16
CA LEU A 1177 14.55 -8.09 -22.04
C LEU A 1177 14.77 -7.73 -20.57
N SER A 1178 15.97 -7.98 -20.03
CA SER A 1178 16.31 -7.59 -18.66
C SER A 1178 17.78 -7.24 -18.48
N ILE A 1179 18.06 -6.29 -17.58
CA ILE A 1179 19.41 -6.02 -17.10
C ILE A 1179 19.78 -7.07 -16.04
N THR A 1180 20.96 -7.65 -16.19
CA THR A 1180 21.40 -8.79 -15.35
C THR A 1180 22.49 -8.46 -14.33
N ASN A 1181 23.08 -7.26 -14.39
CA ASN A 1181 24.07 -6.77 -13.41
C ASN A 1181 23.61 -5.45 -12.76
N PRO A 1182 23.55 -5.35 -11.42
CA PRO A 1182 23.15 -4.13 -10.71
C PRO A 1182 24.32 -3.13 -10.63
N TRP A 1183 24.09 -1.91 -11.08
CA TRP A 1183 24.95 -0.73 -10.87
C TRP A 1183 24.12 0.54 -11.12
N ASP A 1184 24.65 1.71 -10.77
CA ASP A 1184 23.89 2.94 -10.49
C ASP A 1184 23.08 3.45 -11.72
N GLY A 1185 21.78 3.19 -11.72
CA GLY A 1185 20.82 3.73 -12.71
C GLY A 1185 20.46 2.82 -13.89
N GLY A 1186 20.55 1.49 -13.76
CA GLY A 1186 20.26 0.50 -14.81
C GLY A 1186 18.89 0.67 -15.51
N LYS A 1187 18.82 1.50 -16.53
CA LYS A 1187 17.60 1.85 -17.27
C LYS A 1187 17.81 1.59 -18.77
N LEU A 1188 16.81 1.00 -19.42
CA LEU A 1188 16.78 0.80 -20.87
C LEU A 1188 15.78 1.76 -21.54
N ALA A 1189 16.11 2.19 -22.75
CA ALA A 1189 15.15 2.64 -23.75
C ALA A 1189 15.10 1.58 -24.85
N VAL A 1190 13.91 1.07 -25.16
CA VAL A 1190 13.72 -0.03 -26.13
C VAL A 1190 12.71 0.37 -27.17
N ILE A 1191 13.04 0.09 -28.43
CA ILE A 1191 12.17 0.23 -29.58
C ILE A 1191 12.10 -1.10 -30.34
N VAL A 1192 10.95 -1.41 -30.91
CA VAL A 1192 10.77 -2.55 -31.81
C VAL A 1192 10.30 -2.04 -33.16
N ASN A 1193 10.85 -2.59 -34.23
CA ASN A 1193 10.44 -2.25 -35.58
C ASN A 1193 10.32 -3.52 -36.44
N GLN A 1194 9.70 -3.43 -37.61
CA GLN A 1194 9.71 -4.53 -38.56
C GLN A 1194 10.20 -4.05 -39.92
N GLN A 1195 10.97 -4.91 -40.58
CA GLN A 1195 11.81 -4.57 -41.70
C GLN A 1195 11.81 -5.67 -42.76
N SER A 1196 12.10 -5.28 -44.00
CA SER A 1196 12.34 -6.16 -45.15
C SER A 1196 13.69 -5.85 -45.80
N SER A 1197 14.03 -6.59 -46.86
CA SER A 1197 15.26 -6.33 -47.64
C SER A 1197 15.27 -4.97 -48.37
N THR A 1198 14.15 -4.25 -48.43
CA THR A 1198 14.00 -3.00 -49.20
C THR A 1198 13.32 -1.87 -48.42
N SER A 1199 12.95 -2.10 -47.16
CA SER A 1199 12.19 -1.15 -46.36
C SER A 1199 12.61 -1.22 -44.90
N PHE A 1200 12.89 -0.06 -44.33
CA PHE A 1200 13.15 0.17 -42.90
C PHE A 1200 12.06 1.11 -42.38
N MET A 1201 11.56 0.88 -41.17
CA MET A 1201 10.55 1.74 -40.53
C MET A 1201 10.99 2.07 -39.10
N SER A 1202 10.85 3.33 -38.66
CA SER A 1202 11.09 3.77 -37.27
C SER A 1202 10.01 4.70 -36.71
N TYR A 1203 9.99 4.86 -35.37
CA TYR A 1203 8.96 5.56 -34.57
C TYR A 1203 9.53 6.18 -33.25
N SER A 1204 8.67 6.92 -32.52
CA SER A 1204 8.95 8.12 -31.66
C SER A 1204 10.08 8.07 -30.62
N GLY A 1205 10.69 9.24 -30.33
CA GLY A 1205 11.43 9.45 -29.08
C GLY A 1205 10.47 9.63 -27.90
N GLN A 1206 10.81 9.07 -26.74
CA GLN A 1206 10.11 9.32 -25.46
C GLN A 1206 11.04 10.02 -24.49
#